data_AF-A0A8J7S4H0-F1
#
_entry.id   AF-A0A8J7S4H0-F1
#
_cell.length_a   1.000
_cell.length_b   1.000
_cell.length_c   1.000
_cell.angle_alpha   90.00
_cell.angle_beta   90.00
_cell.angle_gamma   90.00
#
_symmetry.space_group_name_H-M   'P 1'
#
loop_
_entity.id
_entity.type
_entity.pdbx_description
1 polymer ?
#
loop_
_entity_poly.entity_id
_entity_poly.type
_entity_poly.pdbx_seq_one_letter_code
_entity_poly.pdbx_strand_id
1 'polypeptide(L)'
;MKICTEIVFFMLLMVTLLAVNTAYADTEINSSEYTINKSGKYYLAENIICNSSNNCISITCNDVVVDGRGFTLDGNNSGINGIYMIGMSTQLRNITLKNLRIINFTNNGIYQYNAISGLIKNNTICHNGMNGITVYNTYIYEILNNNISSNKVHGFTAYYSNSNNIINNTLDQNNQYGIYLYYSINNILENNTLSKNKWHELYIESSDRTKIKNTTISSNDSLGIAILDSEYNVLNNNSLNSGGISITGRFLENWNTHTFENNTVDRKPIYYYKDVNNSIVPEDAGQVILANCNDFLIENITVSNLFTGLQMAYSSNNTLNNVEISNSENGMLLFMSNNSSLLNNKIYLNENYGIYLQFSNNNTIYNCNISNNKDGFKFFLANNNTLSSNLLKNNEIGIYLSNLNDNAIYNNIFNNTENIKTGRVVGLNYWNTTKENGGGNYWFTPNGTGFSETNADTNNDGFCDEPYSIIINNIDYLPKYLKKEEPTPTKDNNNNRRRTIDASDSIESKSLRRTVSDSTVVYGSNFDKQLANSLKENTYSDDTEIDGDTIILGGPVSNRIANQYNDRFSIPVTNDNPGTNRGIIQVISIPSGSSSIVQSYKLIYIAGSDRLGTEAALKYFETLTELPDEPITVEWVDGKSVLV
;
A
#
# COMPACT_ATOMS: atom_id res chain seq x y z
N MET A 1 -8.35 -5.08 59.51
CA MET A 1 -7.92 -6.41 60.00
C MET A 1 -9.12 -7.34 59.91
N LYS A 2 -9.09 -8.31 58.97
CA LYS A 2 -10.14 -9.29 58.61
C LYS A 2 -11.43 -8.64 58.08
N ILE A 3 -11.86 -8.82 56.84
CA ILE A 3 -12.05 -10.07 56.10
C ILE A 3 -11.75 -9.80 54.61
N CYS A 4 -10.60 -10.29 54.12
CA CYS A 4 -10.28 -10.49 52.71
C CYS A 4 -10.24 -12.00 52.49
N THR A 5 -11.40 -12.68 52.42
CA THR A 5 -11.42 -14.13 52.15
C THR A 5 -12.74 -14.68 51.62
N GLU A 6 -13.52 -13.95 50.81
CA GLU A 6 -14.75 -14.55 50.21
C GLU A 6 -15.01 -14.28 48.72
N ILE A 7 -14.07 -13.69 47.96
CA ILE A 7 -14.25 -13.49 46.50
C ILE A 7 -13.20 -14.23 45.63
N VAL A 8 -12.32 -15.03 46.24
CA VAL A 8 -11.36 -15.90 45.51
C VAL A 8 -11.84 -17.36 45.41
N PHE A 9 -13.05 -17.68 45.89
CA PHE A 9 -13.53 -19.07 45.98
C PHE A 9 -14.43 -19.54 44.81
N PHE A 10 -14.49 -18.80 43.70
CA PHE A 10 -15.29 -19.21 42.51
C PHE A 10 -14.50 -19.33 41.19
N MET A 11 -13.18 -19.14 41.18
CA MET A 11 -12.34 -19.33 39.98
C MET A 11 -11.37 -20.52 40.06
N LEU A 12 -11.56 -21.42 41.01
CA LEU A 12 -10.81 -22.67 41.09
C LEU A 12 -11.70 -23.86 41.48
N LEU A 13 -12.91 -23.98 40.91
CA LEU A 13 -13.59 -25.28 40.87
C LEU A 13 -13.05 -26.07 39.68
N MET A 14 -11.84 -26.56 39.93
CA MET A 14 -11.20 -27.67 39.31
C MET A 14 -12.21 -28.75 38.92
N VAL A 15 -12.18 -29.10 37.64
CA VAL A 15 -12.48 -30.41 37.06
C VAL A 15 -12.57 -31.51 38.12
N THR A 16 -13.78 -31.79 38.58
CA THR A 16 -14.19 -33.14 38.97
C THR A 16 -15.32 -33.54 38.04
N LEU A 17 -14.97 -33.72 36.76
CA LEU A 17 -15.67 -34.71 35.97
C LEU A 17 -15.47 -36.02 36.72
N LEU A 18 -16.56 -36.64 37.15
CA LEU A 18 -16.59 -38.06 37.50
C LEU A 18 -16.26 -38.83 36.21
N ALA A 19 -14.96 -38.84 35.86
CA ALA A 19 -14.41 -39.82 34.95
C ALA A 19 -14.49 -41.15 35.68
N VAL A 20 -15.51 -41.94 35.35
CA VAL A 20 -15.40 -43.39 35.48
C VAL A 20 -14.18 -43.76 34.65
N ASN A 21 -13.07 -43.92 35.34
CA ASN A 21 -11.75 -44.13 34.75
C ASN A 21 -11.66 -45.60 34.32
N THR A 22 -12.40 -45.97 33.28
CA THR A 22 -12.00 -47.08 32.43
C THR A 22 -10.90 -46.53 31.53
N ALA A 23 -9.64 -46.80 31.89
CA ALA A 23 -8.50 -46.55 31.02
C ALA A 23 -8.67 -47.38 29.74
N TYR A 24 -9.33 -46.83 28.73
CA TYR A 24 -9.30 -47.40 27.39
C TYR A 24 -7.87 -47.27 26.88
N ALA A 25 -7.30 -48.39 26.42
CA ALA A 25 -6.04 -48.37 25.70
C ALA A 25 -6.18 -47.46 24.47
N ASP A 26 -5.16 -46.67 24.18
CA ASP A 26 -5.15 -45.86 22.97
C ASP A 26 -5.35 -46.76 21.75
N THR A 27 -6.18 -46.34 20.80
CA THR A 27 -6.53 -47.11 19.60
C THR A 27 -5.70 -46.64 18.41
N GLU A 28 -5.03 -47.56 17.73
CA GLU A 28 -4.27 -47.25 16.52
C GLU A 28 -5.21 -46.95 15.34
N ILE A 29 -4.90 -45.87 14.61
CA ILE A 29 -5.43 -45.61 13.28
C ILE A 29 -4.42 -46.19 12.28
N ASN A 30 -4.76 -47.31 11.66
CA ASN A 30 -3.85 -48.10 10.82
C ASN A 30 -4.32 -48.22 9.36
N SER A 31 -5.30 -47.42 8.96
CA SER A 31 -5.81 -47.38 7.58
C SER A 31 -6.35 -46.00 7.22
N SER A 32 -6.44 -45.72 5.92
CA SER A 32 -7.27 -44.61 5.42
C SER A 32 -8.76 -44.90 5.61
N GLU A 33 -9.60 -43.90 5.38
CA GLU A 33 -11.07 -43.95 5.53
C GLU A 33 -11.55 -44.40 6.92
N TYR A 34 -10.75 -44.08 7.94
CA TYR A 34 -11.01 -44.53 9.29
C TYR A 34 -12.14 -43.73 9.93
N THR A 35 -13.15 -44.42 10.48
CA THR A 35 -14.28 -43.78 11.15
C THR A 35 -14.19 -43.94 12.67
N ILE A 36 -14.07 -42.82 13.37
CA ILE A 36 -14.12 -42.73 14.83
C ILE A 36 -15.56 -42.45 15.27
N ASN A 37 -16.25 -43.51 15.71
CA ASN A 37 -17.62 -43.47 16.19
C ASN A 37 -17.76 -43.84 17.67
N LYS A 38 -16.64 -44.00 18.39
CA LYS A 38 -16.58 -44.19 19.83
C LYS A 38 -15.63 -43.20 20.47
N SER A 39 -16.01 -42.68 21.63
CA SER A 39 -15.13 -41.85 22.46
C SER A 39 -13.86 -42.60 22.82
N GLY A 40 -12.74 -41.90 22.90
CA GLY A 40 -11.46 -42.52 23.19
C GLY A 40 -10.26 -41.74 22.67
N LYS A 41 -9.08 -42.33 22.91
CA LYS A 41 -7.81 -41.82 22.41
C LYS A 41 -7.38 -42.65 21.21
N TYR A 42 -6.95 -41.97 20.17
CA TYR A 42 -6.54 -42.54 18.90
C TYR A 42 -5.17 -41.99 18.53
N TYR A 43 -4.34 -42.79 17.86
CA TYR A 43 -3.01 -42.36 17.44
C TYR A 43 -2.61 -42.94 16.09
N LEU A 44 -1.69 -42.25 15.42
CA LEU A 44 -0.99 -42.78 14.25
C LEU A 44 0.31 -43.45 14.71
N ALA A 45 0.59 -44.64 14.15
CA ALA A 45 1.85 -45.35 14.32
C ALA A 45 2.78 -45.24 13.10
N GLU A 46 2.23 -44.82 11.97
CA GLU A 46 2.90 -44.68 10.69
C GLU A 46 2.20 -43.62 9.83
N ASN A 47 2.79 -43.27 8.68
CA ASN A 47 2.15 -42.39 7.71
C ASN A 47 0.98 -43.12 7.03
N ILE A 48 -0.14 -42.43 6.84
CA ILE A 48 -1.32 -42.96 6.14
C ILE A 48 -1.48 -42.25 4.81
N ILE A 49 -1.66 -43.03 3.74
CA ILE A 49 -1.93 -42.51 2.40
C ILE A 49 -3.40 -42.77 2.05
N CYS A 50 -4.14 -41.72 1.71
CA CYS A 50 -5.56 -41.77 1.36
C CYS A 50 -5.74 -41.74 -0.16
N ASN A 51 -5.77 -42.92 -0.78
CA ASN A 51 -5.81 -43.08 -2.25
C ASN A 51 -7.23 -43.07 -2.86
N SER A 52 -8.23 -42.60 -2.13
CA SER A 52 -9.63 -42.66 -2.53
C SER A 52 -10.26 -41.27 -2.51
N SER A 53 -11.35 -41.08 -3.26
CA SER A 53 -12.18 -39.88 -3.20
C SER A 53 -13.07 -39.81 -1.94
N ASN A 54 -12.52 -40.19 -0.79
CA ASN A 54 -13.21 -40.18 0.51
C ASN A 54 -12.44 -39.32 1.53
N ASN A 55 -13.04 -39.08 2.69
CA ASN A 55 -12.34 -38.47 3.83
C ASN A 55 -11.38 -39.49 4.46
N CYS A 56 -10.18 -39.06 4.85
CA CYS A 56 -9.18 -39.98 5.41
C CYS A 56 -9.54 -40.42 6.83
N ILE A 57 -9.88 -39.48 7.72
CA ILE A 57 -10.41 -39.79 9.05
C ILE A 57 -11.72 -39.05 9.25
N SER A 58 -12.78 -39.76 9.63
CA SER A 58 -14.08 -39.18 9.96
C SER A 58 -14.38 -39.33 11.46
N ILE A 59 -14.74 -38.24 12.13
CA ILE A 59 -15.10 -38.24 13.56
C ILE A 59 -16.57 -37.87 13.71
N THR A 60 -17.34 -38.74 14.36
CA THR A 60 -18.80 -38.61 14.50
C THR A 60 -19.29 -38.73 15.95
N CYS A 61 -18.37 -38.80 16.91
CA CYS A 61 -18.67 -38.92 18.34
C CYS A 61 -17.84 -37.94 19.18
N ASN A 62 -18.29 -37.71 20.42
CA ASN A 62 -17.65 -36.79 21.36
C ASN A 62 -16.45 -37.43 22.07
N ASP A 63 -15.67 -36.62 22.78
CA ASP A 63 -14.60 -37.06 23.68
C ASP A 63 -13.54 -37.90 22.96
N VAL A 64 -13.04 -37.35 21.86
CA VAL A 64 -12.05 -37.97 20.98
C VAL A 64 -10.73 -37.21 21.04
N VAL A 65 -9.63 -37.94 21.22
CA VAL A 65 -8.29 -37.40 21.00
C VAL A 65 -7.67 -38.13 19.82
N VAL A 66 -7.19 -37.41 18.83
CA VAL A 66 -6.35 -37.94 17.74
C VAL A 66 -4.96 -37.34 17.89
N ASP A 67 -3.97 -38.19 18.15
CA ASP A 67 -2.55 -37.82 18.22
C ASP A 67 -1.80 -38.36 17.01
N GLY A 68 -1.40 -37.47 16.11
CA GLY A 68 -0.59 -37.82 14.95
C GLY A 68 0.80 -38.31 15.30
N ARG A 69 1.32 -38.02 16.50
CA ARG A 69 2.69 -38.35 16.94
C ARG A 69 3.78 -37.94 15.92
N GLY A 70 3.51 -36.93 15.09
CA GLY A 70 4.38 -36.45 14.02
C GLY A 70 4.21 -37.15 12.67
N PHE A 71 3.36 -38.17 12.57
CA PHE A 71 3.08 -38.87 11.32
C PHE A 71 2.18 -38.08 10.37
N THR A 72 2.28 -38.43 9.08
CA THR A 72 1.60 -37.77 7.98
C THR A 72 0.31 -38.47 7.60
N LEU A 73 -0.77 -37.70 7.44
CA LEU A 73 -1.93 -38.03 6.62
C LEU A 73 -1.72 -37.38 5.25
N ASP A 74 -1.51 -38.21 4.23
CA ASP A 74 -1.29 -37.76 2.85
C ASP A 74 -2.52 -38.09 2.00
N GLY A 75 -3.16 -37.07 1.44
CA GLY A 75 -4.30 -37.21 0.55
C GLY A 75 -3.95 -37.76 -0.83
N ASN A 76 -2.66 -37.88 -1.18
CA ASN A 76 -2.17 -38.30 -2.50
C ASN A 76 -2.93 -37.64 -3.67
N ASN A 77 -3.32 -36.37 -3.50
CA ASN A 77 -4.14 -35.59 -4.43
C ASN A 77 -5.49 -36.23 -4.82
N SER A 78 -5.99 -37.18 -4.01
CA SER A 78 -7.23 -37.94 -4.27
C SER A 78 -8.20 -37.88 -3.09
N GLY A 79 -7.69 -37.97 -1.85
CA GLY A 79 -8.46 -37.79 -0.61
C GLY A 79 -9.22 -36.48 -0.58
N ILE A 80 -10.46 -36.47 -0.09
CA ILE A 80 -11.27 -35.26 0.00
C ILE A 80 -10.79 -34.38 1.15
N ASN A 81 -11.02 -34.80 2.40
CA ASN A 81 -10.52 -34.11 3.58
C ASN A 81 -9.58 -35.01 4.39
N GLY A 82 -8.58 -34.41 5.04
CA GLY A 82 -7.69 -35.15 5.95
C GLY A 82 -8.43 -35.61 7.19
N ILE A 83 -8.99 -34.66 7.93
CA ILE A 83 -9.87 -34.95 9.07
C ILE A 83 -11.21 -34.27 8.85
N TYR A 84 -12.28 -35.06 8.89
CA TYR A 84 -13.65 -34.62 8.68
C TYR A 84 -14.47 -34.84 9.95
N MET A 85 -14.94 -33.75 10.57
CA MET A 85 -15.70 -33.78 11.81
C MET A 85 -17.11 -33.24 11.56
N ILE A 86 -18.13 -34.03 11.86
CA ILE A 86 -19.53 -33.65 11.62
C ILE A 86 -20.42 -33.92 12.84
N GLY A 87 -20.94 -32.86 13.44
CA GLY A 87 -22.04 -32.92 14.40
C GLY A 87 -23.38 -32.94 13.66
N MET A 88 -23.97 -34.12 13.44
CA MET A 88 -25.24 -34.23 12.71
C MET A 88 -26.45 -33.81 13.57
N SER A 89 -26.88 -34.67 14.51
CA SER A 89 -28.05 -34.43 15.36
C SER A 89 -27.73 -33.65 16.64
N THR A 90 -26.48 -33.68 17.06
CA THR A 90 -25.96 -32.94 18.22
C THR A 90 -24.58 -32.40 17.89
N GLN A 91 -24.19 -31.30 18.54
CA GLN A 91 -22.85 -30.74 18.39
C GLN A 91 -21.79 -31.73 18.87
N LEU A 92 -20.72 -31.88 18.08
CA LEU A 92 -19.53 -32.60 18.52
C LEU A 92 -18.86 -31.84 19.67
N ARG A 93 -18.45 -32.57 20.71
CA ARG A 93 -17.82 -32.00 21.90
C ARG A 93 -16.51 -32.66 22.22
N ASN A 94 -15.58 -31.87 22.76
CA ASN A 94 -14.32 -32.34 23.33
C ASN A 94 -13.49 -33.16 22.34
N ILE A 95 -13.28 -32.61 21.14
CA ILE A 95 -12.41 -33.21 20.13
C ILE A 95 -11.05 -32.55 20.19
N THR A 96 -9.99 -33.35 20.33
CA THR A 96 -8.60 -32.89 20.30
C THR A 96 -7.86 -33.49 19.12
N LEU A 97 -7.31 -32.63 18.25
CA LEU A 97 -6.42 -33.01 17.15
C LEU A 97 -5.04 -32.45 17.41
N LYS A 98 -4.01 -33.29 17.49
CA LYS A 98 -2.64 -32.82 17.77
C LYS A 98 -1.54 -33.58 17.04
N ASN A 99 -0.44 -32.88 16.80
CA ASN A 99 0.81 -33.44 16.27
C ASN A 99 0.64 -34.18 14.93
N LEU A 100 -0.27 -33.72 14.07
CA LEU A 100 -0.52 -34.29 12.75
C LEU A 100 0.22 -33.48 11.68
N ARG A 101 0.67 -34.15 10.63
CA ARG A 101 1.04 -33.52 9.36
C ARG A 101 -0.02 -33.90 8.31
N ILE A 102 -0.76 -32.93 7.79
CA ILE A 102 -1.91 -33.17 6.89
C ILE A 102 -1.65 -32.48 5.55
N ILE A 103 -1.50 -33.28 4.49
CA ILE A 103 -1.04 -32.78 3.18
C ILE A 103 -1.82 -33.35 2.00
N ASN A 104 -1.81 -32.62 0.88
CA ASN A 104 -2.23 -33.09 -0.45
C ASN A 104 -3.68 -33.61 -0.53
N PHE A 105 -4.58 -33.11 0.32
CA PHE A 105 -6.01 -33.38 0.16
C PHE A 105 -6.60 -32.49 -0.93
N THR A 106 -7.61 -32.97 -1.64
CA THR A 106 -8.28 -32.21 -2.72
C THR A 106 -9.19 -31.12 -2.19
N ASN A 107 -9.66 -31.23 -0.95
CA ASN A 107 -10.46 -30.25 -0.23
C ASN A 107 -9.69 -29.73 0.99
N ASN A 108 -10.20 -29.86 2.22
CA ASN A 108 -9.57 -29.27 3.40
C ASN A 108 -8.57 -30.22 4.06
N GLY A 109 -7.56 -29.67 4.73
CA GLY A 109 -6.77 -30.45 5.68
C GLY A 109 -7.65 -30.92 6.83
N ILE A 110 -8.30 -29.97 7.51
CA ILE A 110 -9.27 -30.24 8.58
C ILE A 110 -10.58 -29.52 8.24
N TYR A 111 -11.68 -30.26 8.24
CA TYR A 111 -13.02 -29.71 8.10
C TYR A 111 -13.87 -30.05 9.32
N GLN A 112 -14.49 -29.02 9.90
CA GLN A 112 -15.31 -29.13 11.08
C GLN A 112 -16.67 -28.47 10.89
N TYR A 113 -17.72 -29.22 11.19
CA TYR A 113 -19.10 -28.74 11.17
C TYR A 113 -19.81 -29.04 12.47
N ASN A 114 -20.46 -28.01 13.04
CA ASN A 114 -21.35 -28.09 14.19
C ASN A 114 -20.69 -28.73 15.44
N ALA A 115 -19.79 -27.98 16.07
CA ALA A 115 -19.01 -28.47 17.20
C ALA A 115 -18.82 -27.41 18.29
N ILE A 116 -18.54 -27.84 19.50
CA ILE A 116 -18.30 -26.96 20.66
C ILE A 116 -17.20 -27.52 21.54
N SER A 117 -16.33 -26.66 22.07
CA SER A 117 -15.30 -27.03 23.04
C SER A 117 -14.34 -28.11 22.52
N GLY A 118 -13.22 -27.72 21.91
CA GLY A 118 -12.18 -28.66 21.52
C GLY A 118 -10.86 -27.97 21.19
N LEU A 119 -9.89 -28.75 20.72
CA LEU A 119 -8.50 -28.33 20.63
C LEU A 119 -7.86 -28.83 19.33
N ILE A 120 -7.36 -27.92 18.51
CA ILE A 120 -6.54 -28.24 17.33
C ILE A 120 -5.16 -27.63 17.58
N LYS A 121 -4.14 -28.45 17.86
CA LYS A 121 -2.82 -27.94 18.22
C LYS A 121 -1.62 -28.62 17.61
N ASN A 122 -0.54 -27.86 17.41
CA ASN A 122 0.75 -28.37 16.98
C ASN A 122 0.67 -29.20 15.68
N ASN A 123 -0.24 -28.85 14.76
CA ASN A 123 -0.38 -29.54 13.49
C ASN A 123 0.33 -28.77 12.37
N THR A 124 0.85 -29.48 11.38
CA THR A 124 1.33 -28.92 10.11
C THR A 124 0.34 -29.26 9.02
N ILE A 125 -0.29 -28.26 8.40
CA ILE A 125 -1.39 -28.44 7.46
C ILE A 125 -1.09 -27.66 6.18
N CYS A 126 -0.70 -28.36 5.11
CA CYS A 126 -0.22 -27.69 3.92
C CYS A 126 -0.51 -28.41 2.60
N HIS A 127 -0.49 -27.66 1.50
CA HIS A 127 -0.71 -28.17 0.14
C HIS A 127 -2.09 -28.82 -0.08
N ASN A 128 -3.10 -28.39 0.68
CA ASN A 128 -4.47 -28.86 0.48
C ASN A 128 -5.19 -28.04 -0.60
N GLY A 129 -6.12 -28.68 -1.30
CA GLY A 129 -6.80 -28.17 -2.49
C GLY A 129 -7.86 -27.11 -2.20
N MET A 130 -8.29 -26.99 -0.95
CA MET A 130 -9.07 -25.87 -0.44
C MET A 130 -8.37 -25.22 0.77
N ASN A 131 -9.01 -25.16 1.94
CA ASN A 131 -8.45 -24.48 3.11
C ASN A 131 -7.55 -25.42 3.92
N GLY A 132 -6.65 -24.86 4.72
CA GLY A 132 -5.95 -25.64 5.74
C GLY A 132 -6.93 -26.15 6.79
N ILE A 133 -7.60 -25.23 7.48
CA ILE A 133 -8.63 -25.53 8.49
C ILE A 133 -9.90 -24.77 8.16
N THR A 134 -11.02 -25.48 8.09
CA THR A 134 -12.37 -24.88 8.01
C THR A 134 -13.18 -25.26 9.24
N VAL A 135 -13.71 -24.26 9.94
CA VAL A 135 -14.68 -24.44 11.02
C VAL A 135 -16.01 -23.76 10.65
N TYR A 136 -17.11 -24.49 10.82
CA TYR A 136 -18.46 -24.03 10.51
C TYR A 136 -19.38 -24.29 11.70
N ASN A 137 -20.15 -23.27 12.12
CA ASN A 137 -21.04 -23.35 13.27
C ASN A 137 -20.33 -23.94 14.51
N THR A 138 -19.11 -23.44 14.78
CA THR A 138 -18.21 -23.98 15.81
C THR A 138 -17.94 -22.96 16.91
N TYR A 139 -17.95 -23.43 18.16
CA TYR A 139 -17.89 -22.56 19.34
C TYR A 139 -16.80 -22.97 20.32
N ILE A 140 -16.10 -22.00 20.91
CA ILE A 140 -15.21 -22.25 22.06
C ILE A 140 -14.10 -23.27 21.70
N TYR A 141 -13.55 -23.18 20.49
CA TYR A 141 -12.39 -23.98 20.10
C TYR A 141 -11.08 -23.25 20.37
N GLU A 142 -10.07 -24.02 20.76
CA GLU A 142 -8.68 -23.56 20.86
C GLU A 142 -7.90 -24.09 19.65
N ILE A 143 -7.42 -23.18 18.80
CA ILE A 143 -6.58 -23.46 17.64
C ILE A 143 -5.19 -22.91 17.96
N LEU A 144 -4.28 -23.78 18.38
CA LEU A 144 -3.02 -23.37 19.03
C LEU A 144 -1.76 -23.88 18.30
N ASN A 145 -0.80 -23.01 18.03
CA ASN A 145 0.53 -23.39 17.53
C ASN A 145 0.51 -24.27 16.25
N ASN A 146 -0.44 -24.05 15.36
CA ASN A 146 -0.48 -24.77 14.08
C ASN A 146 0.32 -24.00 13.02
N ASN A 147 0.97 -24.75 12.13
CA ASN A 147 1.59 -24.21 10.93
C ASN A 147 0.71 -24.56 9.72
N ILE A 148 0.11 -23.54 9.10
CA ILE A 148 -0.91 -23.68 8.06
C ILE A 148 -0.45 -22.95 6.81
N SER A 149 0.10 -23.68 5.83
CA SER A 149 0.80 -23.04 4.72
C SER A 149 0.47 -23.61 3.35
N SER A 150 0.64 -22.80 2.31
CA SER A 150 0.61 -23.28 0.92
C SER A 150 -0.70 -24.01 0.53
N ASN A 151 -1.84 -23.66 1.15
CA ASN A 151 -3.14 -24.19 0.77
C ASN A 151 -3.73 -23.36 -0.39
N LYS A 152 -4.51 -24.01 -1.27
CA LYS A 152 -4.99 -23.38 -2.53
C LYS A 152 -6.07 -22.32 -2.34
N VAL A 153 -6.66 -22.22 -1.15
CA VAL A 153 -7.67 -21.21 -0.80
C VAL A 153 -7.19 -20.47 0.44
N HIS A 154 -7.75 -20.71 1.62
CA HIS A 154 -7.38 -20.00 2.86
C HIS A 154 -6.47 -20.83 3.76
N GLY A 155 -5.76 -20.15 4.68
CA GLY A 155 -5.13 -20.84 5.79
C GLY A 155 -6.18 -21.37 6.77
N PHE A 156 -6.86 -20.46 7.48
CA PHE A 156 -7.94 -20.76 8.41
C PHE A 156 -9.21 -20.01 8.03
N THR A 157 -10.36 -20.69 8.10
CA THR A 157 -11.67 -20.05 7.84
C THR A 157 -12.69 -20.43 8.90
N ALA A 158 -13.40 -19.42 9.39
CA ALA A 158 -14.50 -19.55 10.34
C ALA A 158 -15.79 -19.01 9.74
N TYR A 159 -16.80 -19.86 9.64
CA TYR A 159 -18.15 -19.51 9.20
C TYR A 159 -19.14 -19.69 10.35
N TYR A 160 -19.88 -18.64 10.70
CA TYR A 160 -20.88 -18.69 11.78
C TYR A 160 -20.30 -19.27 13.09
N SER A 161 -19.02 -19.01 13.37
CA SER A 161 -18.25 -19.69 14.41
C SER A 161 -17.75 -18.70 15.44
N ASN A 162 -18.17 -18.90 16.68
CA ASN A 162 -18.14 -17.84 17.68
C ASN A 162 -17.25 -18.22 18.87
N SER A 163 -16.64 -17.22 19.50
CA SER A 163 -15.88 -17.42 20.75
C SER A 163 -14.72 -18.42 20.62
N ASN A 164 -14.07 -18.51 19.47
CA ASN A 164 -12.90 -19.35 19.25
C ASN A 164 -11.60 -18.58 19.52
N ASN A 165 -10.59 -19.28 20.02
CA ASN A 165 -9.27 -18.77 20.33
C ASN A 165 -8.26 -19.30 19.29
N ILE A 166 -7.76 -18.42 18.44
CA ILE A 166 -6.75 -18.70 17.42
C ILE A 166 -5.44 -18.09 17.91
N ILE A 167 -4.55 -18.90 18.48
CA ILE A 167 -3.39 -18.40 19.23
C ILE A 167 -2.08 -19.03 18.74
N ASN A 168 -1.04 -18.21 18.56
CA ASN A 168 0.31 -18.64 18.18
C ASN A 168 0.38 -19.45 16.87
N ASN A 169 -0.54 -19.26 15.93
CA ASN A 169 -0.49 -19.98 14.65
C ASN A 169 0.35 -19.22 13.63
N THR A 170 1.00 -19.96 12.75
CA THR A 170 1.66 -19.43 11.55
C THR A 170 0.81 -19.76 10.34
N LEU A 171 0.39 -18.75 9.58
CA LEU A 171 -0.39 -18.92 8.35
C LEU A 171 0.33 -18.24 7.20
N ASP A 172 0.99 -19.04 6.36
CA ASP A 172 1.97 -18.55 5.38
C ASP A 172 1.67 -19.04 3.96
N GLN A 173 1.80 -18.16 2.97
CA GLN A 173 1.74 -18.52 1.54
C GLN A 173 0.46 -19.25 1.10
N ASN A 174 -0.68 -18.98 1.73
CA ASN A 174 -1.97 -19.47 1.24
C ASN A 174 -2.43 -18.61 0.06
N ASN A 175 -3.14 -19.23 -0.87
CA ASN A 175 -3.40 -18.63 -2.18
C ASN A 175 -4.58 -17.63 -2.19
N GLN A 176 -5.24 -17.42 -1.04
CA GLN A 176 -6.18 -16.33 -0.77
C GLN A 176 -5.87 -15.75 0.62
N TYR A 177 -6.85 -15.65 1.54
CA TYR A 177 -6.65 -15.09 2.88
C TYR A 177 -5.83 -15.99 3.81
N GLY A 178 -5.04 -15.39 4.71
CA GLY A 178 -4.43 -16.12 5.82
C GLY A 178 -5.50 -16.60 6.79
N ILE A 179 -6.21 -15.66 7.42
CA ILE A 179 -7.40 -15.91 8.24
C ILE A 179 -8.62 -15.21 7.62
N TYR A 180 -9.73 -15.94 7.51
CA TYR A 180 -11.03 -15.40 7.11
C TYR A 180 -12.10 -15.70 8.16
N LEU A 181 -12.70 -14.65 8.72
CA LEU A 181 -13.85 -14.72 9.62
C LEU A 181 -15.10 -14.19 8.92
N TYR A 182 -16.15 -15.02 8.85
CA TYR A 182 -17.43 -14.68 8.22
C TYR A 182 -18.59 -14.96 9.18
N TYR A 183 -19.40 -13.95 9.49
CA TYR A 183 -20.52 -14.05 10.44
C TYR A 183 -20.12 -14.67 11.80
N SER A 184 -18.90 -14.37 12.26
CA SER A 184 -18.22 -15.09 13.34
C SER A 184 -17.86 -14.13 14.48
N ILE A 185 -18.61 -14.18 15.57
CA ILE A 185 -18.55 -13.19 16.65
C ILE A 185 -17.64 -13.60 17.81
N ASN A 186 -17.08 -12.61 18.50
CA ASN A 186 -16.36 -12.78 19.76
C ASN A 186 -15.12 -13.69 19.68
N ASN A 187 -14.47 -13.78 18.52
CA ASN A 187 -13.24 -14.58 18.36
C ASN A 187 -12.00 -13.85 18.89
N ILE A 188 -11.00 -14.59 19.35
CA ILE A 188 -9.73 -14.05 19.85
C ILE A 188 -8.61 -14.55 18.95
N LEU A 189 -7.84 -13.63 18.39
CA LEU A 189 -6.63 -13.87 17.61
C LEU A 189 -5.46 -13.28 18.39
N GLU A 190 -4.56 -14.12 18.90
CA GLU A 190 -3.42 -13.66 19.70
C GLU A 190 -2.10 -14.26 19.22
N ASN A 191 -1.07 -13.42 19.09
CA ASN A 191 0.30 -13.84 18.75
C ASN A 191 0.41 -14.66 17.45
N ASN A 192 -0.52 -14.49 16.50
CA ASN A 192 -0.42 -15.19 15.23
C ASN A 192 0.61 -14.51 14.31
N THR A 193 1.19 -15.27 13.39
CA THR A 193 2.02 -14.76 12.31
C THR A 193 1.33 -15.06 10.99
N LEU A 194 1.01 -14.01 10.24
CA LEU A 194 0.36 -14.08 8.94
C LEU A 194 1.32 -13.51 7.90
N SER A 195 1.67 -14.28 6.88
CA SER A 195 2.61 -13.81 5.88
C SER A 195 2.38 -14.35 4.48
N LYS A 196 2.64 -13.49 3.50
CA LYS A 196 2.73 -13.85 2.08
C LYS A 196 1.49 -14.54 1.54
N ASN A 197 0.33 -14.31 2.15
CA ASN A 197 -0.94 -14.78 1.62
C ASN A 197 -1.33 -13.87 0.43
N LYS A 198 -1.97 -14.43 -0.62
CA LYS A 198 -2.16 -13.67 -1.87
C LYS A 198 -3.25 -12.61 -1.79
N TRP A 199 -4.21 -12.76 -0.89
CA TRP A 199 -5.23 -11.75 -0.58
C TRP A 199 -4.94 -11.16 0.81
N HIS A 200 -5.90 -10.48 1.44
CA HIS A 200 -5.74 -9.96 2.80
C HIS A 200 -5.20 -11.01 3.78
N GLU A 201 -4.20 -10.62 4.56
CA GLU A 201 -3.62 -11.48 5.59
C GLU A 201 -4.70 -11.85 6.63
N LEU A 202 -5.53 -10.88 7.01
CA LEU A 202 -6.69 -11.09 7.86
C LEU A 202 -7.92 -10.38 7.30
N TYR A 203 -8.99 -11.15 7.05
CA TYR A 203 -10.25 -10.64 6.54
C TYR A 203 -11.39 -10.93 7.52
N ILE A 204 -12.08 -9.87 7.96
CA ILE A 204 -13.17 -9.90 8.94
C ILE A 204 -14.41 -9.35 8.25
N GLU A 205 -15.38 -10.22 7.97
CA GLU A 205 -16.62 -9.86 7.27
C GLU A 205 -17.83 -10.20 8.12
N SER A 206 -18.69 -9.22 8.36
CA SER A 206 -19.90 -9.35 9.20
C SER A 206 -19.63 -10.04 10.54
N SER A 207 -18.46 -9.78 11.13
CA SER A 207 -17.90 -10.53 12.25
C SER A 207 -17.51 -9.57 13.36
N ASP A 208 -18.36 -9.50 14.39
CA ASP A 208 -18.26 -8.50 15.44
C ASP A 208 -17.45 -8.96 16.64
N ARG A 209 -16.95 -7.99 17.41
CA ARG A 209 -16.30 -8.22 18.72
C ARG A 209 -15.09 -9.15 18.64
N THR A 210 -14.43 -9.24 17.50
CA THR A 210 -13.15 -9.96 17.36
C THR A 210 -12.04 -9.17 18.04
N LYS A 211 -11.21 -9.85 18.83
CA LYS A 211 -10.05 -9.27 19.50
C LYS A 211 -8.78 -9.77 18.82
N ILE A 212 -7.96 -8.86 18.32
CA ILE A 212 -6.72 -9.17 17.60
C ILE A 212 -5.59 -8.53 18.36
N LYS A 213 -4.66 -9.34 18.86
CA LYS A 213 -3.61 -8.87 19.76
C LYS A 213 -2.26 -9.45 19.40
N ASN A 214 -1.22 -8.62 19.47
CA ASN A 214 0.18 -9.04 19.30
C ASN A 214 0.42 -9.84 18.00
N THR A 215 -0.41 -9.63 16.98
CA THR A 215 -0.34 -10.37 15.73
C THR A 215 0.67 -9.69 14.80
N THR A 216 1.54 -10.49 14.20
CA THR A 216 2.53 -10.03 13.22
C THR A 216 2.04 -10.33 11.81
N ILE A 217 2.01 -9.32 10.97
CA ILE A 217 1.52 -9.39 9.60
C ILE A 217 2.62 -8.93 8.64
N SER A 218 2.91 -9.72 7.61
CA SER A 218 3.88 -9.38 6.57
C SER A 218 3.29 -9.69 5.19
N SER A 219 2.61 -8.70 4.60
CA SER A 219 1.96 -8.84 3.29
C SER A 219 2.96 -8.71 2.14
N ASN A 220 2.63 -9.30 0.98
CA ASN A 220 3.40 -9.10 -0.25
C ASN A 220 2.97 -7.85 -1.03
N ASP A 221 1.67 -7.53 -1.08
CA ASP A 221 1.10 -6.57 -2.05
C ASP A 221 0.05 -5.66 -1.39
N SER A 222 0.40 -4.92 -0.33
CA SER A 222 -0.52 -3.97 0.35
C SER A 222 -1.77 -4.59 1.01
N LEU A 223 -1.83 -5.91 1.19
CA LEU A 223 -3.02 -6.62 1.65
C LEU A 223 -2.96 -6.98 3.14
N GLY A 224 -3.12 -5.98 4.02
CA GLY A 224 -3.04 -6.14 5.47
C GLY A 224 -4.32 -6.70 6.12
N ILE A 225 -4.89 -5.96 7.07
CA ILE A 225 -6.16 -6.31 7.73
C ILE A 225 -7.31 -5.60 7.03
N ALA A 226 -8.37 -6.31 6.67
CA ALA A 226 -9.61 -5.71 6.19
C ALA A 226 -10.80 -6.08 7.08
N ILE A 227 -11.58 -5.06 7.44
CA ILE A 227 -12.77 -5.12 8.29
C ILE A 227 -13.95 -4.63 7.44
N LEU A 228 -14.87 -5.53 7.12
CA LEU A 228 -16.05 -5.27 6.29
C LEU A 228 -17.34 -5.50 7.08
N ASP A 229 -18.22 -4.50 7.09
CA ASP A 229 -19.57 -4.57 7.67
C ASP A 229 -19.58 -5.21 9.06
N SER A 230 -18.59 -4.87 9.89
CA SER A 230 -18.36 -5.47 11.21
C SER A 230 -18.27 -4.38 12.27
N GLU A 231 -18.52 -4.75 13.53
CA GLU A 231 -18.61 -3.78 14.63
C GLU A 231 -17.82 -4.24 15.87
N TYR A 232 -17.43 -3.28 16.70
CA TYR A 232 -16.84 -3.52 18.04
C TYR A 232 -15.57 -4.41 18.07
N ASN A 233 -14.88 -4.56 16.93
CA ASN A 233 -13.57 -5.21 16.89
C ASN A 233 -12.50 -4.41 17.65
N VAL A 234 -11.57 -5.13 18.28
CA VAL A 234 -10.47 -4.56 19.09
C VAL A 234 -9.15 -5.04 18.52
N LEU A 235 -8.28 -4.12 18.10
CA LEU A 235 -6.97 -4.40 17.55
C LEU A 235 -5.92 -3.76 18.45
N ASN A 236 -5.12 -4.56 19.16
CA ASN A 236 -4.16 -4.07 20.13
C ASN A 236 -2.74 -4.61 19.88
N ASN A 237 -1.74 -3.74 19.84
CA ASN A 237 -0.32 -4.11 19.73
C ASN A 237 0.00 -4.99 18.50
N ASN A 238 -0.67 -4.79 17.36
CA ASN A 238 -0.38 -5.55 16.14
C ASN A 238 0.69 -4.84 15.30
N SER A 239 1.57 -5.64 14.68
CA SER A 239 2.68 -5.14 13.87
C SER A 239 2.50 -5.58 12.42
N LEU A 240 2.26 -4.61 11.54
CA LEU A 240 2.11 -4.81 10.11
C LEU A 240 3.38 -4.33 9.38
N ASN A 241 3.86 -5.10 8.43
CA ASN A 241 4.87 -4.70 7.45
C ASN A 241 4.16 -4.58 6.11
N SER A 242 3.84 -3.35 5.70
CA SER A 242 2.88 -2.96 4.66
C SER A 242 1.41 -3.32 4.93
N GLY A 243 0.53 -2.87 4.04
CA GLY A 243 -0.90 -3.16 3.93
C GLY A 243 -1.82 -2.37 4.84
N GLY A 244 -1.43 -2.14 6.10
CA GLY A 244 -2.24 -1.37 7.05
C GLY A 244 -3.59 -2.04 7.38
N ILE A 245 -4.52 -1.22 7.86
CA ILE A 245 -5.88 -1.63 8.21
C ILE A 245 -6.86 -0.89 7.30
N SER A 246 -7.80 -1.62 6.69
CA SER A 246 -8.90 -1.04 5.93
C SER A 246 -10.23 -1.33 6.62
N ILE A 247 -11.03 -0.29 6.83
CA ILE A 247 -12.41 -0.42 7.30
C ILE A 247 -13.32 -0.11 6.12
N THR A 248 -14.38 -0.89 5.97
CA THR A 248 -15.42 -0.67 4.96
C THR A 248 -16.78 -1.06 5.53
N GLY A 249 -17.80 -0.30 5.21
CA GLY A 249 -19.16 -0.64 5.58
C GLY A 249 -20.14 0.46 5.22
N ARG A 250 -21.41 0.10 5.14
CA ARG A 250 -22.46 1.05 4.73
C ARG A 250 -22.90 1.98 5.85
N PHE A 251 -22.83 1.53 7.10
CA PHE A 251 -23.41 2.23 8.23
C PHE A 251 -22.33 2.85 9.13
N LEU A 252 -22.69 3.88 9.87
CA LEU A 252 -21.79 4.64 10.76
C LEU A 252 -21.10 3.71 11.77
N GLU A 253 -21.86 2.79 12.35
CA GLU A 253 -21.42 1.83 13.34
C GLU A 253 -20.33 0.87 12.84
N ASN A 254 -20.27 0.63 11.52
CA ASN A 254 -19.20 -0.18 10.92
C ASN A 254 -17.86 0.55 10.92
N TRP A 255 -17.85 1.85 11.19
CA TRP A 255 -16.65 2.68 11.18
C TRP A 255 -16.23 3.12 12.58
N ASN A 256 -17.17 3.57 13.44
CA ASN A 256 -16.83 4.24 14.71
C ASN A 256 -16.93 3.35 15.97
N THR A 257 -17.25 2.06 15.85
CA THR A 257 -17.38 1.18 17.02
C THR A 257 -16.09 0.46 17.43
N HIS A 258 -15.09 0.42 16.54
CA HIS A 258 -13.84 -0.31 16.76
C HIS A 258 -12.92 0.35 17.80
N THR A 259 -11.95 -0.39 18.32
CA THR A 259 -10.94 0.16 19.24
C THR A 259 -9.56 -0.30 18.80
N PHE A 260 -8.71 0.64 18.39
CA PHE A 260 -7.34 0.36 17.96
C PHE A 260 -6.36 0.99 18.94
N GLU A 261 -5.43 0.21 19.47
CA GLU A 261 -4.40 0.69 20.41
C GLU A 261 -3.02 0.14 20.02
N ASN A 262 -2.02 1.01 19.95
CA ASN A 262 -0.61 0.64 19.75
C ASN A 262 -0.35 -0.26 18.53
N ASN A 263 -1.14 -0.14 17.47
CA ASN A 263 -0.85 -0.85 16.22
C ASN A 263 0.14 -0.05 15.39
N THR A 264 1.02 -0.74 14.69
CA THR A 264 1.99 -0.11 13.81
C THR A 264 1.95 -0.70 12.42
N VAL A 265 2.18 0.14 11.41
CA VAL A 265 2.52 -0.28 10.05
C VAL A 265 3.90 0.28 9.70
N ASP A 266 4.80 -0.57 9.21
CA ASP A 266 6.19 -0.22 8.91
C ASP A 266 6.92 0.45 10.07
N ARG A 267 6.61 -0.01 11.30
CA ARG A 267 7.11 0.51 12.58
C ARG A 267 6.62 1.91 12.95
N LYS A 268 5.70 2.50 12.19
CA LYS A 268 5.03 3.77 12.51
C LYS A 268 3.62 3.56 13.07
N PRO A 269 3.11 4.45 13.94
CA PRO A 269 1.77 4.30 14.51
C PRO A 269 0.65 4.35 13.46
N ILE A 270 -0.37 3.50 13.64
CA ILE A 270 -1.64 3.65 12.94
C ILE A 270 -2.56 4.52 13.80
N TYR A 271 -2.94 5.69 13.29
CA TYR A 271 -3.86 6.59 13.96
C TYR A 271 -5.29 6.34 13.49
N TYR A 272 -6.09 5.78 14.39
CA TYR A 272 -7.53 5.63 14.21
C TYR A 272 -8.26 6.53 15.21
N TYR A 273 -8.98 7.52 14.70
CA TYR A 273 -9.82 8.41 15.51
C TYR A 273 -11.29 8.08 15.26
N LYS A 274 -12.07 8.07 16.34
CA LYS A 274 -13.52 7.85 16.30
C LYS A 274 -14.25 8.83 17.21
N ASP A 275 -15.31 9.46 16.68
CA ASP A 275 -16.18 10.37 17.44
C ASP A 275 -15.43 11.53 18.15
N VAL A 276 -14.31 11.98 17.56
CA VAL A 276 -13.49 13.08 18.06
C VAL A 276 -13.62 14.26 17.11
N ASN A 277 -13.56 15.48 17.63
CA ASN A 277 -13.49 16.70 16.81
C ASN A 277 -12.29 17.57 17.21
N ASN A 278 -11.93 18.55 16.39
CA ASN A 278 -10.93 19.60 16.70
C ASN A 278 -9.58 19.03 17.12
N SER A 279 -8.96 18.23 16.26
CA SER A 279 -7.70 17.54 16.56
C SER A 279 -6.73 17.60 15.39
N ILE A 280 -5.45 17.41 15.70
CA ILE A 280 -4.37 17.37 14.70
C ILE A 280 -3.82 15.95 14.70
N VAL A 281 -3.67 15.37 13.51
CA VAL A 281 -3.03 14.06 13.37
C VAL A 281 -1.51 14.23 13.45
N PRO A 282 -0.80 13.45 14.28
CA PRO A 282 0.66 13.52 14.36
C PRO A 282 1.37 13.17 13.03
N GLU A 283 2.45 13.89 12.71
CA GLU A 283 3.21 13.72 11.45
C GLU A 283 3.92 12.36 11.32
N ASP A 284 4.12 11.65 12.42
CA ASP A 284 4.75 10.31 12.43
C ASP A 284 3.82 9.18 12.01
N ALA A 285 2.60 9.50 11.58
CA ALA A 285 1.60 8.54 11.13
C ALA A 285 2.14 7.56 10.07
N GLY A 286 1.95 6.28 10.33
CA GLY A 286 2.10 5.21 9.34
C GLY A 286 0.83 5.01 8.52
N GLN A 287 -0.33 5.32 9.10
CA GLN A 287 -1.63 5.33 8.44
C GLN A 287 -2.61 6.21 9.24
N VAL A 288 -3.60 6.79 8.55
CA VAL A 288 -4.65 7.61 9.16
C VAL A 288 -6.03 7.10 8.77
N ILE A 289 -6.87 6.87 9.77
CA ILE A 289 -8.27 6.44 9.61
C ILE A 289 -9.15 7.32 10.51
N LEU A 290 -10.07 8.08 9.91
CA LEU A 290 -11.06 8.88 10.63
C LEU A 290 -12.45 8.26 10.49
N ALA A 291 -13.12 8.04 11.62
CA ALA A 291 -14.51 7.58 11.67
C ALA A 291 -15.35 8.58 12.47
N ASN A 292 -16.30 9.24 11.82
CA ASN A 292 -17.15 10.25 12.47
C ASN A 292 -16.36 11.38 13.16
N CYS A 293 -15.29 11.87 12.53
CA CYS A 293 -14.42 12.89 13.09
C CYS A 293 -14.51 14.20 12.30
N ASN A 294 -14.62 15.33 12.98
CA ASN A 294 -14.78 16.63 12.33
C ASN A 294 -13.76 17.67 12.79
N ASP A 295 -13.50 18.65 11.93
CA ASP A 295 -12.58 19.75 12.23
C ASP A 295 -11.14 19.26 12.53
N PHE A 296 -10.68 18.23 11.81
CA PHE A 296 -9.31 17.73 11.90
C PHE A 296 -8.37 18.48 10.97
N LEU A 297 -7.13 18.64 11.41
CA LEU A 297 -5.98 18.99 10.58
C LEU A 297 -5.09 17.77 10.37
N ILE A 298 -4.87 17.41 9.11
CA ILE A 298 -3.97 16.35 8.68
C ILE A 298 -2.92 17.00 7.80
N GLU A 299 -1.70 17.16 8.31
CA GLU A 299 -0.66 17.89 7.60
C GLU A 299 0.70 17.20 7.63
N ASN A 300 1.45 17.35 6.53
CA ASN A 300 2.83 16.85 6.39
C ASN A 300 2.98 15.34 6.62
N ILE A 301 1.98 14.56 6.22
CA ILE A 301 1.97 13.11 6.38
C ILE A 301 2.40 12.43 5.07
N THR A 302 3.33 11.49 5.16
CA THR A 302 3.73 10.62 4.05
C THR A 302 3.44 9.16 4.38
N VAL A 303 2.56 8.53 3.61
CA VAL A 303 2.18 7.11 3.76
C VAL A 303 2.31 6.36 2.44
N SER A 304 2.65 5.07 2.51
CA SER A 304 2.83 4.24 1.32
C SER A 304 2.66 2.75 1.60
N ASN A 305 2.50 1.94 0.56
CA ASN A 305 2.39 0.48 0.65
C ASN A 305 1.20 0.01 1.49
N LEU A 306 0.05 0.68 1.37
CA LEU A 306 -1.16 0.40 2.12
C LEU A 306 -2.28 -0.11 1.22
N PHE A 307 -3.26 -0.82 1.77
CA PHE A 307 -4.47 -1.15 1.02
C PHE A 307 -5.28 0.12 0.73
N THR A 308 -5.36 1.02 1.71
CA THR A 308 -5.87 2.38 1.50
C THR A 308 -5.00 3.33 2.29
N GLY A 309 -4.38 4.29 1.60
CA GLY A 309 -3.43 5.23 2.20
C GLY A 309 -4.03 6.02 3.35
N LEU A 310 -5.17 6.68 3.09
CA LEU A 310 -5.92 7.42 4.08
C LEU A 310 -7.43 7.18 3.92
N GLN A 311 -8.11 6.87 5.01
CA GLN A 311 -9.57 6.67 5.02
C GLN A 311 -10.25 7.70 5.92
N MET A 312 -11.32 8.30 5.43
CA MET A 312 -12.24 9.08 6.24
C MET A 312 -13.69 8.73 5.91
N ALA A 313 -14.44 8.37 6.93
CA ALA A 313 -15.84 7.99 6.84
C ALA A 313 -16.68 8.83 7.80
N TYR A 314 -17.81 9.37 7.33
CA TYR A 314 -18.69 10.24 8.12
C TYR A 314 -17.97 11.43 8.76
N SER A 315 -16.86 11.87 8.18
CA SER A 315 -15.90 12.77 8.81
C SER A 315 -15.83 14.07 8.02
N SER A 316 -16.47 15.14 8.51
CA SER A 316 -16.67 16.38 7.75
C SER A 316 -15.83 17.55 8.28
N ASN A 317 -15.74 18.63 7.49
CA ASN A 317 -15.01 19.86 7.86
C ASN A 317 -13.52 19.64 8.15
N ASN A 318 -12.89 18.65 7.52
CA ASN A 318 -11.48 18.33 7.75
C ASN A 318 -10.58 19.05 6.76
N THR A 319 -9.36 19.40 7.17
CA THR A 319 -8.32 19.97 6.30
C THR A 319 -7.17 18.99 6.16
N LEU A 320 -6.88 18.60 4.93
CA LEU A 320 -5.75 17.75 4.56
C LEU A 320 -4.79 18.57 3.72
N ASN A 321 -3.62 18.89 4.26
CA ASN A 321 -2.65 19.77 3.63
C ASN A 321 -1.28 19.11 3.51
N ASN A 322 -0.68 19.10 2.32
CA ASN A 322 0.66 18.53 2.11
C ASN A 322 0.74 17.05 2.56
N VAL A 323 -0.28 16.26 2.22
CA VAL A 323 -0.30 14.81 2.42
C VAL A 323 0.21 14.11 1.16
N GLU A 324 1.16 13.20 1.33
CA GLU A 324 1.73 12.37 0.28
C GLU A 324 1.33 10.91 0.45
N ILE A 325 0.66 10.34 -0.57
CA ILE A 325 0.20 8.94 -0.59
C ILE A 325 0.72 8.25 -1.85
N SER A 326 1.41 7.11 -1.69
CA SER A 326 1.93 6.38 -2.84
C SER A 326 2.01 4.87 -2.71
N ASN A 327 2.20 4.17 -3.83
CA ASN A 327 2.44 2.72 -3.89
C ASN A 327 1.40 1.92 -3.09
N SER A 328 0.16 2.37 -3.08
CA SER A 328 -0.94 1.75 -2.33
C SER A 328 -1.97 1.19 -3.32
N GLU A 329 -2.77 0.22 -2.89
CA GLU A 329 -3.88 -0.26 -3.74
C GLU A 329 -4.84 0.90 -4.03
N ASN A 330 -5.21 1.65 -2.98
CA ASN A 330 -6.05 2.83 -3.04
C ASN A 330 -5.34 4.01 -2.37
N GLY A 331 -5.43 5.21 -2.95
CA GLY A 331 -4.86 6.43 -2.38
C GLY A 331 -5.64 6.94 -1.17
N MET A 332 -6.67 7.74 -1.41
CA MET A 332 -7.48 8.39 -0.38
C MET A 332 -8.98 8.13 -0.59
N LEU A 333 -9.68 7.71 0.47
CA LEU A 333 -11.12 7.50 0.46
C LEU A 333 -11.84 8.51 1.35
N LEU A 334 -12.80 9.23 0.76
CA LEU A 334 -13.79 10.06 1.45
C LEU A 334 -15.17 9.42 1.30
N PHE A 335 -15.64 8.76 2.36
CA PHE A 335 -16.98 8.15 2.41
C PHE A 335 -17.92 8.99 3.28
N MET A 336 -19.04 9.47 2.71
CA MET A 336 -20.01 10.33 3.43
C MET A 336 -19.36 11.49 4.20
N SER A 337 -18.28 12.05 3.65
CA SER A 337 -17.41 13.04 4.30
C SER A 337 -17.51 14.35 3.53
N ASN A 338 -18.10 15.37 4.15
CA ASN A 338 -18.50 16.59 3.47
C ASN A 338 -17.66 17.79 3.90
N ASN A 339 -17.73 18.89 3.15
CA ASN A 339 -17.20 20.20 3.52
C ASN A 339 -15.69 20.19 3.89
N SER A 340 -14.91 19.25 3.37
CA SER A 340 -13.48 19.12 3.69
C SER A 340 -12.61 19.79 2.62
N SER A 341 -11.43 20.24 3.02
CA SER A 341 -10.45 20.92 2.17
C SER A 341 -9.21 20.04 1.98
N LEU A 342 -8.94 19.63 0.75
CA LEU A 342 -7.77 18.85 0.35
C LEU A 342 -6.85 19.79 -0.43
N LEU A 343 -5.75 20.20 0.20
CA LEU A 343 -4.86 21.25 -0.28
C LEU A 343 -3.45 20.70 -0.49
N ASN A 344 -2.81 21.02 -1.61
CA ASN A 344 -1.38 20.74 -1.83
C ASN A 344 -0.98 19.26 -1.67
N ASN A 345 -1.90 18.33 -1.91
CA ASN A 345 -1.68 16.90 -1.68
C ASN A 345 -1.06 16.24 -2.91
N LYS A 346 -0.23 15.22 -2.70
CA LYS A 346 0.42 14.46 -3.77
C LYS A 346 0.05 12.99 -3.65
N ILE A 347 -0.74 12.49 -4.61
CA ILE A 347 -1.29 11.13 -4.56
C ILE A 347 -0.97 10.41 -5.87
N TYR A 348 -0.07 9.43 -5.80
CA TYR A 348 0.54 8.88 -7.00
C TYR A 348 0.95 7.42 -6.90
N LEU A 349 1.03 6.72 -8.04
CA LEU A 349 1.40 5.31 -8.11
C LEU A 349 0.48 4.41 -7.27
N ASN A 350 -0.83 4.67 -7.31
CA ASN A 350 -1.82 3.80 -6.67
C ASN A 350 -2.53 2.94 -7.71
N GLU A 351 -2.71 1.65 -7.41
CA GLU A 351 -3.14 0.66 -8.41
C GLU A 351 -4.58 0.91 -8.91
N ASN A 352 -5.45 1.43 -8.05
CA ASN A 352 -6.87 1.62 -8.37
C ASN A 352 -7.28 3.09 -8.52
N TYR A 353 -7.18 3.90 -7.46
CA TYR A 353 -7.53 5.31 -7.55
C TYR A 353 -6.64 6.20 -6.69
N GLY A 354 -6.50 7.47 -7.11
CA GLY A 354 -5.88 8.52 -6.32
C GLY A 354 -6.82 8.98 -5.20
N ILE A 355 -7.90 9.68 -5.56
CA ILE A 355 -8.93 10.13 -4.58
C ILE A 355 -10.29 9.59 -4.99
N TYR A 356 -10.98 8.94 -4.05
CA TYR A 356 -12.37 8.52 -4.22
C TYR A 356 -13.31 9.32 -3.30
N LEU A 357 -14.20 10.10 -3.91
CA LEU A 357 -15.33 10.74 -3.23
C LEU A 357 -16.60 9.93 -3.41
N GLN A 358 -17.05 9.29 -2.33
CA GLN A 358 -18.22 8.43 -2.31
C GLN A 358 -19.28 9.01 -1.36
N PHE A 359 -20.42 9.47 -1.90
CA PHE A 359 -21.45 10.18 -1.13
C PHE A 359 -20.94 11.44 -0.40
N SER A 360 -19.86 12.03 -0.91
CA SER A 360 -19.09 13.09 -0.26
C SER A 360 -19.25 14.40 -1.04
N ASN A 361 -19.88 15.39 -0.41
CA ASN A 361 -20.33 16.62 -1.05
C ASN A 361 -19.60 17.85 -0.51
N ASN A 362 -19.63 18.94 -1.28
CA ASN A 362 -19.13 20.25 -0.85
C ASN A 362 -17.64 20.28 -0.46
N ASN A 363 -16.82 19.36 -0.97
CA ASN A 363 -15.39 19.35 -0.70
C ASN A 363 -14.64 20.26 -1.67
N THR A 364 -13.55 20.87 -1.20
CA THR A 364 -12.65 21.67 -2.02
C THR A 364 -11.32 20.94 -2.18
N ILE A 365 -10.93 20.69 -3.42
CA ILE A 365 -9.68 20.03 -3.78
C ILE A 365 -8.87 21.02 -4.61
N TYR A 366 -7.75 21.47 -4.05
CA TYR A 366 -6.97 22.58 -4.58
C TYR A 366 -5.49 22.27 -4.61
N ASN A 367 -4.85 22.62 -5.74
CA ASN A 367 -3.40 22.50 -5.93
C ASN A 367 -2.83 21.09 -5.63
N CYS A 368 -3.61 20.06 -5.90
CA CYS A 368 -3.20 18.67 -5.68
C CYS A 368 -2.58 18.08 -6.95
N ASN A 369 -1.56 17.23 -6.78
CA ASN A 369 -0.94 16.44 -7.84
C ASN A 369 -1.41 14.99 -7.74
N ILE A 370 -2.23 14.58 -8.70
CA ILE A 370 -2.81 13.24 -8.78
C ILE A 370 -2.27 12.56 -10.03
N SER A 371 -1.34 11.62 -9.88
CA SER A 371 -0.62 11.08 -11.04
C SER A 371 -0.26 9.60 -10.99
N ASN A 372 -0.19 8.96 -12.16
CA ASN A 372 0.17 7.54 -12.27
C ASN A 372 -0.73 6.61 -11.44
N ASN A 373 -2.02 6.92 -11.36
CA ASN A 373 -3.04 6.03 -10.80
C ASN A 373 -3.87 5.46 -11.95
N LYS A 374 -4.64 4.40 -11.71
CA LYS A 374 -5.64 3.98 -12.69
C LYS A 374 -6.72 5.07 -12.85
N ASP A 375 -7.48 5.38 -11.80
CA ASP A 375 -8.36 6.54 -11.76
C ASP A 375 -7.67 7.67 -10.97
N GLY A 376 -7.52 8.87 -11.52
CA GLY A 376 -7.01 10.02 -10.76
C GLY A 376 -8.00 10.40 -9.67
N PHE A 377 -9.19 10.84 -10.10
CA PHE A 377 -10.36 10.96 -9.23
C PHE A 377 -11.43 9.97 -9.62
N LYS A 378 -12.02 9.36 -8.60
CA LYS A 378 -13.25 8.58 -8.73
C LYS A 378 -14.36 9.28 -7.97
N PHE A 379 -15.53 9.33 -8.57
CA PHE A 379 -16.69 9.97 -7.97
C PHE A 379 -17.91 9.05 -8.05
N PHE A 380 -18.65 8.98 -6.94
CA PHE A 380 -19.91 8.26 -6.87
C PHE A 380 -20.88 9.00 -5.95
N LEU A 381 -21.95 9.56 -6.54
CA LEU A 381 -22.98 10.30 -5.80
C LEU A 381 -22.40 11.43 -4.92
N ALA A 382 -21.46 12.19 -5.48
CA ALA A 382 -20.68 13.22 -4.80
C ALA A 382 -20.83 14.58 -5.50
N ASN A 383 -21.66 15.44 -4.95
CA ASN A 383 -22.14 16.67 -5.59
C ASN A 383 -21.53 17.93 -4.97
N ASN A 384 -21.60 19.05 -5.68
CA ASN A 384 -21.19 20.37 -5.20
C ASN A 384 -19.71 20.46 -4.77
N ASN A 385 -18.83 19.58 -5.27
CA ASN A 385 -17.40 19.66 -5.00
C ASN A 385 -16.72 20.67 -5.93
N THR A 386 -15.65 21.30 -5.45
CA THR A 386 -14.82 22.24 -6.22
C THR A 386 -13.43 21.66 -6.44
N LEU A 387 -13.06 21.42 -7.69
CA LEU A 387 -11.73 20.96 -8.10
C LEU A 387 -11.08 22.07 -8.90
N SER A 388 -10.02 22.67 -8.36
CA SER A 388 -9.31 23.73 -9.06
C SER A 388 -7.80 23.71 -8.85
N SER A 389 -7.06 24.18 -9.86
CA SER A 389 -5.59 24.23 -9.84
C SER A 389 -4.91 22.87 -9.61
N ASN A 390 -5.60 21.75 -9.88
CA ASN A 390 -5.03 20.42 -9.71
C ASN A 390 -4.29 19.98 -10.97
N LEU A 391 -3.23 19.20 -10.78
CA LEU A 391 -2.51 18.49 -11.83
C LEU A 391 -2.96 17.03 -11.85
N LEU A 392 -3.61 16.61 -12.94
CA LEU A 392 -4.00 15.23 -13.19
C LEU A 392 -3.19 14.70 -14.37
N LYS A 393 -2.17 13.89 -14.10
CA LYS A 393 -1.19 13.48 -15.11
C LYS A 393 -0.89 11.99 -15.10
N ASN A 394 -0.75 11.38 -16.28
CA ASN A 394 -0.36 9.99 -16.47
C ASN A 394 -1.27 8.98 -15.74
N ASN A 395 -2.52 9.36 -15.43
CA ASN A 395 -3.50 8.39 -14.98
C ASN A 395 -4.06 7.65 -16.20
N GLU A 396 -4.58 6.43 -16.02
CA GLU A 396 -5.34 5.77 -17.09
C GLU A 396 -6.58 6.60 -17.40
N ILE A 397 -7.29 7.01 -16.34
CA ILE A 397 -8.45 7.89 -16.37
C ILE A 397 -8.17 9.08 -15.45
N GLY A 398 -8.28 10.31 -15.95
CA GLY A 398 -8.14 11.52 -15.12
C GLY A 398 -9.26 11.62 -14.08
N ILE A 399 -10.51 11.66 -14.54
CA ILE A 399 -11.70 11.64 -13.68
C ILE A 399 -12.71 10.60 -14.19
N TYR A 400 -13.10 9.68 -13.31
CA TYR A 400 -14.22 8.77 -13.50
C TYR A 400 -15.49 9.36 -12.86
N LEU A 401 -16.47 9.71 -13.67
CA LEU A 401 -17.72 10.35 -13.27
C LEU A 401 -18.88 9.35 -13.23
N SER A 402 -19.55 9.16 -12.08
CA SER A 402 -20.82 8.43 -12.02
C SER A 402 -21.82 9.08 -11.06
N ASN A 403 -23.01 9.42 -11.59
CA ASN A 403 -24.12 10.01 -10.84
C ASN A 403 -23.73 11.32 -10.12
N LEU A 404 -23.29 12.32 -10.88
CA LEU A 404 -22.76 13.58 -10.35
C LEU A 404 -23.50 14.78 -10.93
N ASN A 405 -23.76 15.76 -10.09
CA ASN A 405 -24.27 17.07 -10.48
C ASN A 405 -23.63 18.20 -9.65
N ASP A 406 -23.57 19.36 -10.28
CA ASP A 406 -23.22 20.65 -9.67
C ASP A 406 -21.78 20.75 -9.13
N ASN A 407 -20.84 19.95 -9.65
CA ASN A 407 -19.42 20.13 -9.32
C ASN A 407 -18.80 21.25 -10.18
N ALA A 408 -17.91 22.03 -9.58
CA ALA A 408 -17.13 23.07 -10.25
C ALA A 408 -15.70 22.57 -10.50
N ILE A 409 -15.33 22.36 -11.76
CA ILE A 409 -14.07 21.77 -12.18
C ILE A 409 -13.39 22.72 -13.17
N TYR A 410 -12.50 23.57 -12.68
CA TYR A 410 -11.90 24.64 -13.49
C TYR A 410 -10.43 24.87 -13.14
N ASN A 411 -9.66 25.46 -14.05
CA ASN A 411 -8.24 25.76 -13.84
C ASN A 411 -7.39 24.52 -13.49
N ASN A 412 -7.80 23.32 -13.88
CA ASN A 412 -7.01 22.10 -13.70
C ASN A 412 -6.16 21.83 -14.96
N ILE A 413 -5.10 21.05 -14.79
CA ILE A 413 -4.28 20.54 -15.89
C ILE A 413 -4.55 19.04 -16.03
N PHE A 414 -5.21 18.68 -17.13
CA PHE A 414 -5.44 17.30 -17.51
C PHE A 414 -4.42 16.85 -18.54
N ASN A 415 -3.72 15.76 -18.27
CA ASN A 415 -2.80 15.10 -19.19
C ASN A 415 -2.76 13.58 -18.94
N ASN A 416 -3.84 12.89 -19.29
CA ASN A 416 -4.06 11.47 -19.01
C ASN A 416 -4.38 10.72 -20.29
N THR A 417 -4.33 9.39 -20.24
CA THR A 417 -4.70 8.55 -21.40
C THR A 417 -6.15 8.81 -21.79
N GLU A 418 -7.07 8.83 -20.82
CA GLU A 418 -8.45 9.27 -20.96
C GLU A 418 -8.70 10.37 -19.90
N ASN A 419 -8.86 11.63 -20.30
CA ASN A 419 -9.00 12.71 -19.30
C ASN A 419 -10.29 12.56 -18.48
N ILE A 420 -11.41 12.26 -19.12
CA ILE A 420 -12.72 12.10 -18.47
C ILE A 420 -13.37 10.82 -18.99
N LYS A 421 -13.82 9.97 -18.07
CA LYS A 421 -14.63 8.79 -18.36
C LYS A 421 -15.94 8.87 -17.60
N THR A 422 -17.03 8.47 -18.24
CA THR A 422 -18.35 8.45 -17.62
C THR A 422 -18.86 7.03 -17.39
N GLY A 423 -19.45 6.80 -16.22
CA GLY A 423 -20.27 5.63 -15.91
C GLY A 423 -21.74 5.84 -16.27
N ARG A 424 -22.63 5.64 -15.29
CA ARG A 424 -24.08 5.90 -15.44
C ARG A 424 -24.37 7.41 -15.55
N VAL A 425 -25.64 7.76 -15.73
CA VAL A 425 -26.22 9.13 -15.83
C VAL A 425 -25.35 10.20 -15.16
N VAL A 426 -24.85 11.14 -15.97
CA VAL A 426 -24.10 12.30 -15.50
C VAL A 426 -24.99 13.54 -15.64
N GLY A 427 -25.15 14.28 -14.54
CA GLY A 427 -25.85 15.56 -14.51
C GLY A 427 -24.98 16.70 -15.06
N LEU A 428 -25.45 17.94 -14.87
CA LEU A 428 -24.69 19.12 -15.27
C LEU A 428 -23.55 19.37 -14.28
N ASN A 429 -22.35 19.65 -14.77
CA ASN A 429 -21.22 20.15 -13.99
C ASN A 429 -20.64 21.40 -14.69
N TYR A 430 -19.94 22.22 -13.94
CA TYR A 430 -19.38 23.50 -14.40
C TYR A 430 -17.89 23.33 -14.67
N TRP A 431 -17.48 23.44 -15.93
CA TRP A 431 -16.10 23.16 -16.36
C TRP A 431 -15.24 24.43 -16.52
N ASN A 432 -15.80 25.59 -16.23
CA ASN A 432 -15.12 26.87 -16.27
C ASN A 432 -15.80 27.88 -15.35
N THR A 433 -15.05 28.90 -14.95
CA THR A 433 -15.60 30.11 -14.33
C THR A 433 -15.75 31.21 -15.39
N THR A 434 -15.76 32.49 -14.98
CA THR A 434 -15.60 33.62 -15.90
C THR A 434 -14.13 33.79 -16.32
N LYS A 435 -13.87 34.54 -17.40
CA LYS A 435 -12.51 34.83 -17.89
C LYS A 435 -11.65 35.53 -16.82
N GLU A 436 -12.25 36.46 -16.09
CA GLU A 436 -11.57 37.24 -15.04
C GLU A 436 -11.14 36.38 -13.84
N ASN A 437 -11.85 35.27 -13.60
CA ASN A 437 -11.62 34.36 -12.48
C ASN A 437 -10.83 33.10 -12.89
N GLY A 438 -10.13 33.15 -14.02
CA GLY A 438 -9.21 32.11 -14.46
C GLY A 438 -9.78 31.13 -15.51
N GLY A 439 -11.04 31.29 -15.94
CA GLY A 439 -11.66 30.53 -17.03
C GLY A 439 -11.75 29.01 -16.81
N GLY A 440 -11.44 28.22 -17.84
CA GLY A 440 -11.59 26.76 -17.87
C GLY A 440 -10.32 25.97 -17.58
N ASN A 441 -10.22 24.76 -18.12
CA ASN A 441 -9.12 23.83 -17.86
C ASN A 441 -8.12 23.74 -19.01
N TYR A 442 -6.92 23.22 -18.72
CA TYR A 442 -6.00 22.73 -19.75
C TYR A 442 -6.32 21.26 -20.06
N TRP A 443 -6.56 20.98 -21.33
CA TRP A 443 -6.93 19.68 -21.86
C TRP A 443 -5.80 19.14 -22.74
N PHE A 444 -4.73 18.65 -22.11
CA PHE A 444 -3.59 18.03 -22.80
C PHE A 444 -3.82 16.53 -22.97
N THR A 445 -3.06 15.92 -23.87
CA THR A 445 -2.92 14.46 -23.96
C THR A 445 -1.43 14.07 -24.03
N PRO A 446 -1.04 12.86 -23.59
CA PRO A 446 0.37 12.48 -23.53
C PRO A 446 1.11 12.52 -24.89
N ASN A 447 0.38 12.43 -25.99
CA ASN A 447 0.89 12.48 -27.36
C ASN A 447 0.90 13.90 -27.98
N GLY A 448 0.56 14.94 -27.21
CA GLY A 448 0.59 16.32 -27.67
C GLY A 448 -0.56 16.73 -28.59
N THR A 449 -1.67 16.01 -28.56
CA THR A 449 -2.85 16.24 -29.41
C THR A 449 -4.08 16.68 -28.60
N GLY A 450 -3.88 17.17 -27.38
CA GLY A 450 -4.97 17.63 -26.54
C GLY A 450 -5.60 18.89 -27.10
N PHE A 451 -6.86 19.15 -26.74
CA PHE A 451 -7.63 20.29 -27.23
C PHE A 451 -6.89 21.62 -27.01
N SER A 452 -6.31 21.79 -25.81
CA SER A 452 -5.52 22.99 -25.47
C SER A 452 -4.24 23.13 -26.30
N GLU A 453 -3.76 22.06 -26.94
CA GLU A 453 -2.52 22.01 -27.73
C GLU A 453 -2.78 22.20 -29.23
N THR A 454 -4.00 21.90 -29.69
CA THR A 454 -4.37 21.91 -31.11
C THR A 454 -5.28 23.06 -31.52
N ASN A 455 -6.08 23.60 -30.60
CA ASN A 455 -7.05 24.65 -30.90
C ASN A 455 -6.41 26.05 -30.80
N ALA A 456 -6.90 26.99 -31.62
CA ALA A 456 -6.35 28.32 -31.73
C ALA A 456 -6.84 29.26 -30.61
N ASP A 457 -6.02 30.28 -30.32
CA ASP A 457 -6.34 31.47 -29.54
C ASP A 457 -6.05 32.68 -30.45
N THR A 458 -7.00 33.03 -31.32
CA THR A 458 -6.80 34.04 -32.37
C THR A 458 -6.80 35.45 -31.79
N ASN A 459 -7.51 35.66 -30.67
CA ASN A 459 -7.60 36.95 -30.01
C ASN A 459 -6.50 37.18 -28.94
N ASN A 460 -5.66 36.16 -28.68
CA ASN A 460 -4.58 36.14 -27.71
C ASN A 460 -5.03 36.45 -26.27
N ASP A 461 -6.23 36.01 -25.90
CA ASP A 461 -6.77 36.20 -24.55
C ASP A 461 -6.42 35.06 -23.58
N GLY A 462 -5.67 34.06 -24.04
CA GLY A 462 -5.19 32.92 -23.26
C GLY A 462 -6.15 31.73 -23.24
N PHE A 463 -7.27 31.81 -23.95
CA PHE A 463 -8.27 30.74 -24.07
C PHE A 463 -8.42 30.30 -25.51
N CYS A 464 -8.76 29.03 -25.72
CA CYS A 464 -9.14 28.54 -27.04
C CYS A 464 -10.42 29.24 -27.50
N ASP A 465 -10.48 29.63 -28.78
CA ASP A 465 -11.64 30.30 -29.36
C ASP A 465 -12.90 29.41 -29.35
N GLU A 466 -12.70 28.09 -29.49
CA GLU A 466 -13.78 27.09 -29.51
C GLU A 466 -14.01 26.46 -28.14
N PRO A 467 -15.27 26.22 -27.73
CA PRO A 467 -15.58 25.50 -26.50
C PRO A 467 -15.24 24.01 -26.62
N TYR A 468 -14.84 23.39 -25.51
CA TYR A 468 -14.56 21.96 -25.45
C TYR A 468 -15.76 21.20 -24.89
N SER A 469 -16.41 20.39 -25.73
CA SER A 469 -17.51 19.51 -25.32
C SER A 469 -16.95 18.23 -24.70
N ILE A 470 -17.06 18.09 -23.37
CA ILE A 470 -16.58 16.90 -22.65
C ILE A 470 -17.53 15.73 -22.88
N ILE A 471 -18.82 15.94 -22.60
CA ILE A 471 -19.95 15.03 -22.85
C ILE A 471 -21.21 15.87 -23.11
N ILE A 472 -22.33 15.22 -23.41
CA ILE A 472 -23.59 15.95 -23.63
C ILE A 472 -23.92 16.87 -22.44
N ASN A 473 -24.21 18.14 -22.75
CA ASN A 473 -24.51 19.21 -21.79
C ASN A 473 -23.42 19.52 -20.74
N ASN A 474 -22.20 19.02 -20.91
CA ASN A 474 -21.05 19.36 -20.07
C ASN A 474 -19.95 19.91 -20.98
N ILE A 475 -19.80 21.23 -20.96
CA ILE A 475 -18.96 21.99 -21.88
C ILE A 475 -18.05 22.88 -21.05
N ASP A 476 -16.76 22.88 -21.38
CA ASP A 476 -15.81 23.90 -20.97
C ASP A 476 -15.87 25.03 -22.02
N TYR A 477 -16.47 26.16 -21.65
CA TYR A 477 -16.62 27.30 -22.55
C TYR A 477 -15.38 28.17 -22.64
N LEU A 478 -14.41 27.99 -21.75
CA LEU A 478 -13.17 28.75 -21.73
C LEU A 478 -11.96 27.82 -21.60
N PRO A 479 -11.76 26.83 -22.48
CA PRO A 479 -10.61 25.95 -22.42
C PRO A 479 -9.34 26.78 -22.51
N LYS A 480 -8.34 26.52 -21.68
CA LYS A 480 -7.10 27.30 -21.70
C LYS A 480 -6.24 26.92 -22.89
N TYR A 481 -5.62 27.91 -23.52
CA TYR A 481 -4.73 27.70 -24.66
C TYR A 481 -3.29 27.43 -24.21
N LEU A 482 -2.63 26.42 -24.79
CA LEU A 482 -1.19 26.26 -24.68
C LEU A 482 -0.50 27.27 -25.61
N LYS A 483 0.06 28.33 -25.04
CA LYS A 483 0.92 29.26 -25.77
C LYS A 483 2.18 28.54 -26.22
N LYS A 484 2.26 28.16 -27.50
CA LYS A 484 3.49 27.68 -28.12
C LYS A 484 4.43 28.87 -28.29
N GLU A 485 5.59 28.84 -27.64
CA GLU A 485 6.61 29.85 -27.91
C GLU A 485 7.02 29.72 -29.38
N GLU A 486 6.87 30.79 -30.15
CA GLU A 486 7.38 30.80 -31.52
C GLU A 486 8.91 30.77 -31.49
N PRO A 487 9.55 29.88 -32.27
CA PRO A 487 10.99 29.93 -32.42
C PRO A 487 11.37 31.27 -33.06
N THR A 488 12.12 32.10 -32.34
CA THR A 488 12.69 33.33 -32.86
C THR A 488 13.40 33.05 -34.20
N PRO A 489 13.17 33.86 -35.25
CA PRO A 489 13.73 33.61 -36.57
C PRO A 489 15.24 33.86 -36.56
N THR A 490 16.02 32.79 -36.48
CA THR A 490 17.45 32.83 -36.81
C THR A 490 17.60 32.92 -38.31
N LYS A 491 18.22 34.02 -38.77
CA LYS A 491 18.66 34.20 -40.16
C LYS A 491 19.51 33.00 -40.61
N ASP A 492 19.24 32.58 -41.84
CA ASP A 492 19.91 31.53 -42.59
C ASP A 492 21.43 31.48 -42.38
N ASN A 493 21.92 30.28 -42.07
CA ASN A 493 23.10 29.73 -42.72
C ASN A 493 23.00 28.21 -42.77
N ASN A 494 22.72 27.71 -43.97
CA ASN A 494 22.75 26.30 -44.33
C ASN A 494 24.11 25.67 -43.98
N ASN A 495 24.11 24.70 -43.05
CA ASN A 495 24.86 23.45 -43.19
C ASN A 495 24.44 22.42 -42.13
N ASN A 496 23.82 21.35 -42.62
CA ASN A 496 23.60 20.02 -42.06
C ASN A 496 24.25 19.68 -40.69
N ARG A 497 23.40 19.47 -39.68
CA ARG A 497 23.16 18.18 -38.98
C ARG A 497 22.11 18.43 -37.89
N ARG A 498 21.02 17.65 -37.87
CA ARG A 498 20.01 17.68 -36.79
C ARG A 498 20.73 17.48 -35.45
N ARG A 499 20.81 18.53 -34.63
CA ARG A 499 21.06 18.44 -33.19
C ARG A 499 19.70 18.34 -32.52
N THR A 500 19.44 17.23 -31.85
CA THR A 500 18.50 17.19 -30.73
C THR A 500 18.98 18.22 -29.70
N ILE A 501 18.07 19.06 -29.21
CA ILE A 501 18.36 20.03 -28.16
C ILE A 501 18.60 19.22 -26.89
N ASP A 502 19.80 19.27 -26.33
CA ASP A 502 20.12 18.59 -25.07
C ASP A 502 19.77 19.54 -23.91
N ALA A 503 19.26 19.05 -22.77
CA ALA A 503 18.95 19.91 -21.62
C ALA A 503 20.16 20.75 -21.15
N SER A 504 21.38 20.28 -21.46
CA SER A 504 22.64 20.98 -21.26
C SER A 504 22.78 22.28 -22.08
N ASP A 505 21.97 22.50 -23.13
CA ASP A 505 22.02 23.71 -23.96
C ASP A 505 21.64 24.99 -23.20
N SER A 506 20.98 24.85 -22.04
CA SER A 506 20.68 25.92 -21.10
C SER A 506 21.92 26.47 -20.37
N ILE A 507 23.04 25.73 -20.36
CA ILE A 507 24.29 26.14 -19.71
C ILE A 507 24.99 27.21 -20.55
N GLU A 508 25.16 28.41 -20.00
CA GLU A 508 25.76 29.55 -20.70
C GLU A 508 27.21 29.27 -21.15
N SER A 509 28.01 28.60 -20.32
CA SER A 509 29.39 28.25 -20.65
C SER A 509 29.46 27.21 -21.76
N LYS A 510 30.10 27.57 -22.89
CA LYS A 510 30.41 26.64 -23.98
C LYS A 510 31.30 25.46 -23.55
N SER A 511 32.22 25.72 -22.62
CA SER A 511 33.15 24.70 -22.12
C SER A 511 32.40 23.67 -21.27
N LEU A 512 31.63 24.17 -20.29
CA LEU A 512 30.86 23.32 -19.39
C LEU A 512 29.75 22.57 -20.12
N ARG A 513 29.06 23.23 -21.06
CA ARG A 513 28.07 22.58 -21.91
C ARG A 513 28.64 21.39 -22.67
N ARG A 514 29.84 21.55 -23.25
CA ARG A 514 30.52 20.43 -23.92
C ARG A 514 30.81 19.31 -22.92
N THR A 515 31.31 19.63 -21.73
CA THR A 515 31.53 18.65 -20.66
C THR A 515 30.27 17.86 -20.34
N VAL A 516 29.13 18.51 -20.11
CA VAL A 516 27.86 17.83 -19.80
C VAL A 516 27.38 16.99 -21.00
N SER A 517 27.47 17.53 -22.21
CA SER A 517 27.05 16.83 -23.43
C SER A 517 27.90 15.57 -23.70
N ASP A 518 29.19 15.62 -23.38
CA ASP A 518 30.13 14.49 -23.60
C ASP A 518 30.17 13.49 -22.43
N SER A 519 29.69 13.87 -21.22
CA SER A 519 29.72 13.00 -20.03
C SER A 519 28.49 12.09 -19.92
N THR A 520 28.66 10.89 -19.35
CA THR A 520 27.54 10.08 -18.85
C THR A 520 26.97 10.73 -17.60
N VAL A 521 25.65 10.84 -17.46
CA VAL A 521 25.02 11.37 -16.24
C VAL A 521 24.32 10.24 -15.51
N VAL A 522 24.75 9.95 -14.28
CA VAL A 522 24.22 8.86 -13.45
C VAL A 522 23.50 9.38 -12.21
N TYR A 523 22.37 8.76 -11.87
CA TYR A 523 21.57 9.09 -10.70
C TYR A 523 21.26 7.85 -9.86
N GLY A 524 21.05 8.04 -8.56
CA GLY A 524 20.76 6.95 -7.62
C GLY A 524 19.29 6.86 -7.19
N SER A 525 18.61 8.00 -7.05
CA SER A 525 17.21 8.05 -6.64
C SER A 525 16.30 8.66 -7.72
N ASN A 526 14.98 8.45 -7.59
CA ASN A 526 14.00 9.12 -8.46
C ASN A 526 14.00 10.65 -8.31
N PHE A 527 14.46 11.19 -7.17
CA PHE A 527 14.65 12.62 -6.97
C PHE A 527 15.86 13.10 -7.79
N ASP A 528 16.99 12.41 -7.66
CA ASP A 528 18.21 12.70 -8.42
C ASP A 528 17.97 12.53 -9.93
N LYS A 529 17.07 11.62 -10.34
CA LYS A 529 16.66 11.48 -11.74
C LYS A 529 16.06 12.77 -12.30
N GLN A 530 15.23 13.47 -11.53
CA GLN A 530 14.61 14.72 -11.99
C GLN A 530 15.66 15.82 -12.17
N LEU A 531 16.59 15.91 -11.21
CA LEU A 531 17.73 16.83 -11.26
C LEU A 531 18.71 16.49 -12.41
N ALA A 532 18.99 15.20 -12.61
CA ALA A 532 19.80 14.72 -13.72
C ALA A 532 19.13 15.03 -15.07
N ASN A 533 17.81 14.83 -15.17
CA ASN A 533 17.04 15.15 -16.37
C ASN A 533 16.92 16.65 -16.63
N SER A 534 17.03 17.51 -15.61
CA SER A 534 17.17 18.96 -15.83
C SER A 534 18.55 19.33 -16.36
N LEU A 535 19.56 18.48 -16.16
CA LEU A 535 20.93 18.71 -16.62
C LEU A 535 21.19 18.12 -18.03
N LYS A 536 20.64 16.93 -18.33
CA LYS A 536 20.84 16.21 -19.60
C LYS A 536 19.63 15.32 -19.91
N GLU A 537 19.25 15.17 -21.19
CA GLU A 537 18.10 14.31 -21.55
C GLU A 537 18.39 12.80 -21.36
N ASN A 538 19.59 12.36 -21.75
CA ASN A 538 20.01 10.97 -21.65
C ASN A 538 20.78 10.75 -20.34
N THR A 539 20.06 10.25 -19.34
CA THR A 539 20.60 9.91 -18.02
C THR A 539 20.40 8.44 -17.72
N TYR A 540 21.25 7.91 -16.83
CA TYR A 540 21.29 6.48 -16.53
C TYR A 540 21.22 6.24 -15.02
N SER A 541 20.68 5.09 -14.63
CA SER A 541 20.71 4.66 -13.23
C SER A 541 22.12 4.27 -12.79
N ASP A 542 22.31 4.18 -11.48
CA ASP A 542 23.57 3.83 -10.80
C ASP A 542 24.01 2.36 -10.98
N ASP A 543 23.34 1.61 -11.86
CA ASP A 543 23.72 0.30 -12.35
C ASP A 543 24.66 0.34 -13.57
N THR A 544 24.87 1.53 -14.15
CA THR A 544 25.69 1.77 -15.35
C THR A 544 27.18 1.57 -15.11
N GLU A 545 27.86 0.91 -16.05
CA GLU A 545 29.33 0.80 -16.05
C GLU A 545 29.96 2.14 -16.46
N ILE A 546 30.97 2.59 -15.71
CA ILE A 546 31.68 3.84 -16.02
C ILE A 546 32.96 3.52 -16.79
N ASP A 547 33.00 3.94 -18.05
CA ASP A 547 34.13 3.79 -18.97
C ASP A 547 34.62 5.12 -19.58
N GLY A 548 34.07 6.24 -19.13
CA GLY A 548 34.38 7.60 -19.60
C GLY A 548 33.97 8.71 -18.63
N ASP A 549 34.06 9.97 -19.09
CA ASP A 549 33.70 11.14 -18.28
C ASP A 549 32.27 10.99 -17.74
N THR A 550 32.10 11.13 -16.42
CA THR A 550 30.81 10.85 -15.77
C THR A 550 30.47 11.92 -14.72
N ILE A 551 29.23 12.40 -14.78
CA ILE A 551 28.61 13.25 -13.76
C ILE A 551 27.78 12.35 -12.85
N ILE A 552 28.15 12.32 -11.58
CA ILE A 552 27.45 11.58 -10.53
C ILE A 552 26.56 12.57 -9.80
N LEU A 553 25.25 12.34 -9.86
CA LEU A 553 24.26 13.18 -9.18
C LEU A 553 23.60 12.42 -8.02
N GLY A 554 23.66 13.02 -6.83
CA GLY A 554 23.10 12.46 -5.60
C GLY A 554 24.14 11.77 -4.69
N GLY A 555 23.82 11.72 -3.39
CA GLY A 555 24.72 11.22 -2.33
C GLY A 555 24.90 9.68 -2.29
N PRO A 556 25.89 9.18 -1.53
CA PRO A 556 26.25 7.76 -1.49
C PRO A 556 25.18 6.86 -0.84
N VAL A 557 24.25 7.43 -0.07
CA VAL A 557 23.14 6.67 0.55
C VAL A 557 22.18 6.11 -0.51
N SER A 558 22.01 6.83 -1.62
CA SER A 558 21.04 6.48 -2.65
C SER A 558 21.65 6.25 -4.03
N ASN A 559 22.92 6.56 -4.23
CA ASN A 559 23.64 6.34 -5.50
C ASN A 559 24.82 5.39 -5.27
N ARG A 560 24.73 4.18 -5.82
CA ARG A 560 25.74 3.10 -5.71
C ARG A 560 27.10 3.53 -6.26
N ILE A 561 27.11 4.26 -7.37
CA ILE A 561 28.33 4.82 -7.97
C ILE A 561 28.92 5.89 -7.04
N ALA A 562 28.10 6.79 -6.50
CA ALA A 562 28.57 7.77 -5.53
C ALA A 562 29.20 7.08 -4.31
N ASN A 563 28.58 6.03 -3.77
CA ASN A 563 29.12 5.24 -2.66
C ASN A 563 30.47 4.59 -2.98
N GLN A 564 30.64 4.09 -4.20
CA GLN A 564 31.88 3.46 -4.65
C GLN A 564 33.06 4.44 -4.72
N TYR A 565 32.80 5.70 -5.07
CA TYR A 565 33.83 6.71 -5.30
C TYR A 565 33.96 7.77 -4.19
N ASN A 566 33.04 7.80 -3.21
CA ASN A 566 32.95 8.86 -2.18
C ASN A 566 34.27 9.10 -1.45
N ASP A 567 34.98 8.04 -1.08
CA ASP A 567 36.25 8.11 -0.33
C ASP A 567 37.46 8.54 -1.20
N ARG A 568 37.28 8.67 -2.52
CA ARG A 568 38.31 9.15 -3.45
C ARG A 568 38.24 10.65 -3.70
N PHE A 569 37.12 11.27 -3.33
CA PHE A 569 36.93 12.72 -3.41
C PHE A 569 37.54 13.40 -2.19
N SER A 570 38.04 14.63 -2.37
CA SER A 570 38.70 15.38 -1.29
C SER A 570 37.77 15.67 -0.11
N ILE A 571 36.47 15.82 -0.38
CA ILE A 571 35.45 16.03 0.65
C ILE A 571 34.34 14.98 0.46
N PRO A 572 34.27 13.93 1.31
CA PRO A 572 33.24 12.90 1.18
C PRO A 572 31.86 13.46 1.57
N VAL A 573 30.82 13.08 0.84
CA VAL A 573 29.44 13.48 1.14
C VAL A 573 28.81 12.48 2.09
N THR A 574 28.11 12.97 3.11
CA THR A 574 27.30 12.19 4.06
C THR A 574 26.05 12.97 4.41
N ASN A 575 25.13 12.41 5.19
CA ASN A 575 23.94 13.15 5.65
C ASN A 575 24.28 14.35 6.56
N ASP A 576 25.52 14.46 7.06
CA ASP A 576 25.98 15.55 7.93
C ASP A 576 27.00 16.48 7.24
N ASN A 577 27.64 16.03 6.16
CA ASN A 577 28.70 16.77 5.45
C ASN A 577 28.34 16.89 3.96
N PRO A 578 28.26 18.10 3.36
CA PRO A 578 28.86 19.37 3.80
C PRO A 578 28.05 20.21 4.81
N GLY A 579 26.89 19.73 5.27
CA GLY A 579 26.05 20.39 6.28
C GLY A 579 24.65 20.71 5.75
N THR A 580 23.68 20.96 6.62
CA THR A 580 22.27 21.16 6.23
C THR A 580 22.10 22.17 5.09
N ASN A 581 21.32 21.78 4.08
CA ASN A 581 21.07 22.50 2.84
C ASN A 581 22.32 22.76 1.99
N ARG A 582 23.44 22.10 2.26
CA ARG A 582 24.70 22.31 1.54
C ARG A 582 24.99 21.21 0.54
N GLY A 583 25.48 21.67 -0.60
CA GLY A 583 25.91 20.88 -1.74
C GLY A 583 27.40 21.02 -1.98
N ILE A 584 27.98 20.05 -2.67
CA ILE A 584 29.36 20.08 -3.12
C ILE A 584 29.45 19.79 -4.62
N ILE A 585 30.39 20.46 -5.27
CA ILE A 585 30.82 20.20 -6.65
C ILE A 585 32.32 19.92 -6.61
N GLN A 586 32.74 18.76 -7.08
CA GLN A 586 34.17 18.41 -7.09
C GLN A 586 34.50 17.44 -8.22
N VAL A 587 35.75 17.47 -8.68
CA VAL A 587 36.19 16.71 -9.85
C VAL A 587 37.45 15.93 -9.52
N ILE A 588 37.49 14.66 -9.93
CA ILE A 588 38.71 13.83 -9.89
C ILE A 588 39.00 13.23 -11.26
N SER A 589 40.27 12.94 -11.52
CA SER A 589 40.70 12.21 -12.73
C SER A 589 41.00 10.75 -12.38
N ILE A 590 40.39 9.82 -13.10
CA ILE A 590 40.61 8.38 -12.94
C ILE A 590 41.53 7.87 -14.06
N PRO A 591 42.65 7.19 -13.75
CA PRO A 591 43.48 6.55 -14.78
C PRO A 591 42.75 5.36 -15.42
N SER A 592 42.61 5.33 -16.76
CA SER A 592 42.15 4.12 -17.46
C SER A 592 43.22 3.03 -17.41
N GLY A 593 42.82 1.81 -17.06
CA GLY A 593 43.72 0.66 -16.88
C GLY A 593 44.25 0.02 -18.18
N SER A 594 44.11 0.66 -19.35
CA SER A 594 44.60 0.09 -20.61
C SER A 594 46.02 0.56 -20.96
N SER A 595 46.92 -0.42 -21.05
CA SER A 595 48.32 -0.20 -21.44
C SER A 595 48.41 0.21 -22.91
N SER A 596 48.62 1.51 -23.18
CA SER A 596 49.65 2.06 -24.09
C SER A 596 49.45 3.53 -24.47
N ILE A 597 48.35 4.18 -24.09
CA ILE A 597 48.17 5.65 -24.09
C ILE A 597 47.25 5.95 -22.89
N VAL A 598 47.71 6.62 -21.83
CA VAL A 598 46.87 6.87 -20.64
C VAL A 598 45.73 7.81 -21.01
N GLN A 599 44.54 7.27 -21.26
CA GLN A 599 43.32 8.04 -21.40
C GLN A 599 42.68 8.14 -20.01
N SER A 600 42.91 9.23 -19.28
CA SER A 600 42.19 9.49 -18.02
C SER A 600 40.79 10.02 -18.31
N TYR A 601 39.79 9.61 -17.54
CA TYR A 601 38.46 10.22 -17.57
C TYR A 601 38.14 10.93 -16.25
N LYS A 602 37.23 11.89 -16.30
CA LYS A 602 36.84 12.73 -15.16
C LYS A 602 35.57 12.20 -14.49
N LEU A 603 35.56 12.18 -13.16
CA LEU A 603 34.35 12.05 -12.38
C LEU A 603 34.00 13.40 -11.78
N ILE A 604 32.82 13.91 -12.12
CA ILE A 604 32.27 15.17 -11.62
C ILE A 604 31.19 14.81 -10.62
N TYR A 605 31.37 15.19 -9.36
CA TYR A 605 30.46 14.83 -8.28
C TYR A 605 29.65 16.02 -7.83
N ILE A 606 28.32 15.90 -7.96
CA ILE A 606 27.33 16.91 -7.59
C ILE A 606 26.37 16.28 -6.59
N ALA A 607 26.55 16.57 -5.30
CA ALA A 607 25.75 15.98 -4.24
C ALA A 607 25.70 16.89 -3.02
N GLY A 608 24.64 16.79 -2.22
CA GLY A 608 24.54 17.44 -0.91
C GLY A 608 24.28 16.45 0.21
N SER A 609 24.33 16.95 1.44
CA SER A 609 23.96 16.16 2.62
C SER A 609 22.45 15.89 2.70
N ASP A 610 21.68 16.67 1.96
CA ASP A 610 20.25 16.51 1.76
C ASP A 610 19.84 16.90 0.33
N ARG A 611 18.52 16.85 0.08
CA ARG A 611 17.93 17.13 -1.23
C ARG A 611 18.15 18.58 -1.67
N LEU A 612 18.02 19.54 -0.76
CA LEU A 612 18.21 20.96 -1.04
C LEU A 612 19.68 21.28 -1.30
N GLY A 613 20.60 20.62 -0.59
CA GLY A 613 22.02 20.69 -0.87
C GLY A 613 22.39 20.16 -2.25
N THR A 614 21.80 19.02 -2.66
CA THR A 614 22.03 18.47 -4.01
C THR A 614 21.50 19.42 -5.10
N GLU A 615 20.33 20.02 -4.87
CA GLU A 615 19.76 21.03 -5.76
C GLU A 615 20.62 22.30 -5.82
N ALA A 616 21.14 22.76 -4.67
CA ALA A 616 22.07 23.89 -4.61
C ALA A 616 23.33 23.64 -5.42
N ALA A 617 23.96 22.47 -5.27
CA ALA A 617 25.15 22.09 -6.04
C ALA A 617 24.87 22.09 -7.54
N LEU A 618 23.75 21.50 -7.97
CA LEU A 618 23.40 21.46 -9.39
C LEU A 618 23.15 22.87 -9.95
N LYS A 619 22.35 23.69 -9.26
CA LYS A 619 22.01 25.04 -9.71
C LYS A 619 23.23 25.94 -9.78
N TYR A 620 24.18 25.77 -8.86
CA TYR A 620 25.46 26.49 -8.94
C TYR A 620 26.34 25.96 -10.06
N PHE A 621 26.40 24.64 -10.25
CA PHE A 621 27.16 24.01 -11.33
C PHE A 621 26.77 24.58 -12.70
N GLU A 622 25.47 24.76 -12.97
CA GLU A 622 24.95 25.36 -14.21
C GLU A 622 25.47 26.78 -14.48
N THR A 623 25.93 27.50 -13.44
CA THR A 623 26.48 28.87 -13.54
C THR A 623 27.99 28.92 -13.74
N LEU A 624 28.70 27.78 -13.63
CA LEU A 624 30.16 27.75 -13.73
C LEU A 624 30.64 28.03 -15.17
N THR A 625 31.75 28.75 -15.28
CA THR A 625 32.42 28.96 -16.58
C THR A 625 33.26 27.75 -16.98
N GLU A 626 33.79 27.00 -16.02
CA GLU A 626 34.62 25.81 -16.21
C GLU A 626 34.49 24.87 -15.01
N LEU A 627 34.94 23.62 -15.15
CA LEU A 627 34.99 22.69 -14.02
C LEU A 627 35.96 23.21 -12.95
N PRO A 628 35.63 23.06 -11.67
CA PRO A 628 36.46 23.60 -10.61
C PRO A 628 37.70 22.73 -10.38
N ASP A 629 38.84 23.37 -10.12
CA ASP A 629 40.09 22.70 -9.75
C ASP A 629 40.08 22.25 -8.27
N GLU A 630 39.28 22.90 -7.42
CA GLU A 630 39.11 22.60 -6.00
C GLU A 630 37.62 22.41 -5.66
N PRO A 631 37.25 21.62 -4.63
CA PRO A 631 35.85 21.44 -4.25
C PRO A 631 35.13 22.76 -3.93
N ILE A 632 33.96 22.94 -4.51
CA ILE A 632 33.07 24.09 -4.25
C ILE A 632 31.95 23.64 -3.33
N THR A 633 31.79 24.30 -2.18
CA THR A 633 30.63 24.10 -1.29
C THR A 633 29.64 25.24 -1.49
N VAL A 634 28.35 24.89 -1.58
CA VAL A 634 27.25 25.84 -1.78
C VAL A 634 26.12 25.53 -0.82
N GLU A 635 25.25 26.49 -0.57
CA GLU A 635 24.10 26.38 0.32
C GLU A 635 22.82 26.85 -0.38
N TRP A 636 21.71 26.15 -0.11
CA TRP A 636 20.39 26.57 -0.57
C TRP A 636 19.81 27.60 0.40
N VAL A 637 19.64 28.84 -0.06
CA VAL A 637 19.11 29.95 0.72
C VAL A 637 18.04 30.68 -0.08
N ASP A 638 16.83 30.81 0.48
CA ASP A 638 15.71 31.55 -0.10
C ASP A 638 15.42 31.22 -1.59
N GLY A 639 15.51 29.94 -1.94
CA GLY A 639 15.23 29.45 -3.30
C GLY A 639 16.36 29.68 -4.31
N LYS A 640 17.58 29.98 -3.85
CA LYS A 640 18.75 30.18 -4.70
C LYS A 640 19.97 29.45 -4.12
N SER A 641 20.92 29.12 -5.00
CA SER A 641 22.20 28.58 -4.60
C SER A 641 23.20 29.71 -4.31
N VAL A 642 23.88 29.63 -3.16
CA VAL A 642 24.86 30.62 -2.69
C VAL A 642 26.18 29.92 -2.37
N LEU A 643 27.31 30.52 -2.76
CA LEU A 643 28.65 30.03 -2.42
C LEU A 643 28.92 30.20 -0.92
N VAL A 644 29.45 29.16 -0.27
CA VAL A 644 29.75 29.11 1.18
C VAL A 644 31.19 29.52 1.47
#